data_AF-W5C4T5-F1
#
_entry.id   AF-W5C4T5-F1
#
_cell.length_a   1.000
_cell.length_b   1.000
_cell.length_c   1.000
_cell.angle_alpha   90.00
_cell.angle_beta   90.00
_cell.angle_gamma   90.00
#
_symmetry.space_group_name_H-M   'P 1'
#
loop_
_entity.id
_entity.type
_entity.pdbx_description
1 polymer ?
#
loop_
_entity_poly.entity_id
_entity_poly.type
_entity_poly.pdbx_seq_one_letter_code
_entity_poly.pdbx_strand_id
1 'polypeptide(L)'
;MDLNASPLPEDDDHEEPVELDFGQDDEDHVESAVEIMRREREERRRKLKRDQPDDGPRPRPQQVRNDHATQNKIGGYKRVKETPQGWMDCPASGQPIDKIIPSKVPLDETFNESVPPGKRYSSKQVVNKQRKAGRDIGLVIDLTNTSRYYSPAEWTKQGTKHVKIACRGRDAVPENEAVNTFVYEVLAFHERQKPSRNPKYVLVHCTHGHNRTGFMIVHYLMRTQLSSVTEALNIFAQRRPPGIYKTDYIQALYTFYHEIPESITCPPTPEWKRPSDLDLNGEAKQDDDDDNGESAPSPDPVDDKAITNDDVLGDAVPFDQQDILRGICFKLLDFVPNGRANAQFPGSHPVSLNSENLQLLRQRYYYATWKADGTRYMMLIMRDGCFLIDRNFCFRRVQMRFPIRNVNDGFHNFTLIDGEMVVDAIPGGGLKRRYLAYDLMAINFSSKVKLPFSDRWKLLEDEIIRPRIYERKQFETGLKGNPSYRYDLELFSVRRKDFWLLSTVKKLLKEFIPALSHESDGLIFQGWDDPYVNRTHEGLLKWKYPEMNSVDFLFETGSENRQLIFLYERGKKKLMDGTRVVFADDVDPSSISGKIVECSWNKQEDCWFCMRIRADKSTPNDINTYRKVMRSITDNITEDKLLGEMSEISSLPMYADRKAHADRKAHAEKMAHQHRRRG
;
A
#
# COMPACT_ATOMS: atom_id res chain seq x y z
N MET A 1 29.29 -9.18 46.73
CA MET A 1 30.55 -9.85 47.08
C MET A 1 30.19 -11.22 47.63
N ASP A 2 31.13 -12.14 47.59
CA ASP A 2 30.87 -13.53 47.22
C ASP A 2 30.14 -14.41 48.24
N LEU A 3 29.45 -15.41 47.71
CA LEU A 3 29.09 -16.65 48.40
C LEU A 3 30.15 -17.70 48.04
N ASN A 4 30.68 -18.44 49.01
CA ASN A 4 31.63 -19.53 48.75
C ASN A 4 31.65 -20.56 49.89
N ALA A 5 30.95 -21.69 49.72
CA ALA A 5 31.19 -23.00 50.35
C ALA A 5 30.16 -24.03 49.84
N SER A 6 30.61 -25.25 49.49
CA SER A 6 29.76 -26.37 49.07
C SER A 6 29.29 -27.21 50.29
N PRO A 7 28.49 -28.28 50.08
CA PRO A 7 29.11 -29.60 49.88
C PRO A 7 28.45 -30.49 48.80
N LEU A 8 29.00 -31.70 48.65
CA LEU A 8 28.66 -32.77 47.70
C LEU A 8 27.41 -33.57 48.13
N PRO A 9 26.95 -34.52 47.29
CA PRO A 9 26.91 -35.92 47.73
C PRO A 9 27.76 -36.86 46.87
N GLU A 10 27.89 -38.11 47.32
CA GLU A 10 28.87 -39.12 46.88
C GLU A 10 28.30 -40.10 45.83
N ASP A 11 29.21 -40.91 45.25
CA ASP A 11 28.99 -42.01 44.30
C ASP A 11 28.33 -43.25 45.00
N ASP A 12 28.10 -44.44 44.42
CA ASP A 12 28.66 -45.10 43.22
C ASP A 12 27.72 -46.27 42.76
N ASP A 13 28.20 -47.11 41.80
CA ASP A 13 27.70 -48.45 41.41
C ASP A 13 26.35 -48.51 40.64
N HIS A 14 26.12 -49.35 39.62
CA HIS A 14 26.88 -50.31 38.79
C HIS A 14 26.00 -50.56 37.51
N GLU A 15 26.37 -51.12 36.35
CA GLU A 15 27.55 -51.83 35.79
C GLU A 15 27.52 -51.67 34.24
N GLU A 16 28.55 -52.11 33.51
CA GLU A 16 28.58 -52.28 32.03
C GLU A 16 28.86 -53.79 31.71
N PRO A 17 29.41 -54.33 30.56
CA PRO A 17 29.97 -53.77 29.31
C PRO A 17 29.55 -54.53 28.01
N VAL A 18 30.39 -54.44 26.94
CA VAL A 18 30.53 -55.29 25.72
C VAL A 18 29.60 -54.94 24.52
N GLU A 19 30.06 -54.63 23.29
CA GLU A 19 31.38 -54.34 22.62
C GLU A 19 31.04 -53.49 21.35
N LEU A 20 31.69 -52.35 21.02
CA LEU A 20 32.89 -52.16 20.17
C LEU A 20 32.92 -53.02 18.87
N ASP A 21 33.25 -52.55 17.66
CA ASP A 21 33.67 -51.22 17.11
C ASP A 21 33.39 -51.23 15.56
N PHE A 22 33.78 -50.35 14.61
CA PHE A 22 34.68 -49.17 14.54
C PHE A 22 34.36 -48.32 13.28
N GLY A 23 34.52 -46.98 13.34
CA GLY A 23 34.72 -46.07 12.18
C GLY A 23 33.45 -45.52 11.49
N GLN A 24 33.49 -44.37 10.80
CA GLN A 24 34.58 -43.40 10.56
C GLN A 24 34.01 -41.97 10.35
N ASP A 25 34.88 -40.95 10.35
CA ASP A 25 34.62 -39.50 10.43
C ASP A 25 33.61 -38.90 9.42
N ASP A 26 32.85 -37.89 9.86
CA ASP A 26 32.27 -36.83 9.03
C ASP A 26 32.11 -35.53 9.85
N GLU A 27 32.35 -34.36 9.27
CA GLU A 27 32.46 -33.07 10.00
C GLU A 27 31.11 -32.38 10.29
N ASP A 28 31.01 -31.61 11.39
CA ASP A 28 29.85 -30.80 11.78
C ASP A 28 29.54 -29.66 10.77
N HIS A 29 28.83 -30.00 9.69
CA HIS A 29 28.49 -29.05 8.63
C HIS A 29 27.31 -28.13 9.01
N VAL A 30 27.64 -26.97 9.59
CA VAL A 30 26.68 -25.92 9.93
C VAL A 30 26.11 -25.25 8.66
N GLU A 31 24.99 -25.77 8.14
CA GLU A 31 24.32 -25.25 6.93
C GLU A 31 24.06 -23.74 6.98
N SER A 32 24.39 -23.02 5.89
CA SER A 32 24.06 -21.61 5.78
C SER A 32 22.56 -21.38 5.62
N ALA A 33 22.05 -20.25 6.13
CA ALA A 33 20.67 -19.80 5.89
C ALA A 33 20.32 -19.70 4.38
N VAL A 34 21.32 -19.52 3.52
CA VAL A 34 21.16 -19.52 2.04
C VAL A 34 20.90 -20.94 1.51
N GLU A 35 21.54 -21.95 2.08
CA GLU A 35 21.40 -23.37 1.69
C GLU A 35 20.09 -23.95 2.22
N ILE A 36 19.71 -23.60 3.46
CA ILE A 36 18.39 -23.92 4.03
C ILE A 36 17.26 -23.39 3.12
N MET A 37 17.33 -22.12 2.69
CA MET A 37 16.35 -21.57 1.73
C MET A 37 16.37 -22.28 0.37
N ARG A 38 17.53 -22.75 -0.10
CA ARG A 38 17.65 -23.49 -1.37
C ARG A 38 17.01 -24.87 -1.26
N ARG A 39 17.28 -25.60 -0.16
CA ARG A 39 16.67 -26.90 0.14
C ARG A 39 15.16 -26.79 0.26
N GLU A 40 14.64 -25.82 1.02
CA GLU A 40 13.19 -25.56 1.12
C GLU A 40 12.56 -25.28 -0.25
N ARG A 41 13.23 -24.53 -1.13
CA ARG A 41 12.71 -24.21 -2.48
C ARG A 41 12.61 -25.46 -3.36
N GLU A 42 13.53 -26.41 -3.23
CA GLU A 42 13.50 -27.67 -3.98
C GLU A 42 12.52 -28.69 -3.37
N GLU A 43 12.37 -28.73 -2.04
CA GLU A 43 11.27 -29.45 -1.39
C GLU A 43 9.89 -28.96 -1.84
N ARG A 44 9.67 -27.64 -1.90
CA ARG A 44 8.40 -27.07 -2.40
C ARG A 44 8.12 -27.49 -3.86
N ARG A 45 9.15 -27.55 -4.71
CA ARG A 45 9.04 -28.12 -6.08
C ARG A 45 8.79 -29.63 -6.11
N ARG A 46 9.22 -30.40 -5.10
CA ARG A 46 8.92 -31.83 -4.98
C ARG A 46 7.48 -32.07 -4.45
N LYS A 47 7.00 -31.28 -3.50
CA LYS A 47 5.60 -31.34 -3.00
C LYS A 47 4.59 -30.97 -4.10
N LEU A 48 4.85 -29.90 -4.87
CA LEU A 48 4.10 -29.55 -6.08
C LEU A 48 4.11 -30.62 -7.20
N LYS A 49 4.91 -31.69 -7.08
CA LYS A 49 4.88 -32.88 -7.96
C LYS A 49 4.24 -34.12 -7.33
N ARG A 50 3.87 -34.08 -6.05
CA ARG A 50 3.13 -35.13 -5.34
C ARG A 50 1.64 -34.82 -5.23
N ASP A 51 1.28 -33.54 -5.13
CA ASP A 51 -0.08 -33.10 -4.84
C ASP A 51 -0.89 -32.82 -6.14
N GLN A 52 -0.94 -33.79 -7.05
CA GLN A 52 -1.97 -33.88 -8.10
C GLN A 52 -2.84 -35.12 -7.85
N PRO A 53 -4.17 -34.98 -7.72
CA PRO A 53 -5.07 -36.12 -7.54
C PRO A 53 -5.20 -36.93 -8.83
N ASP A 54 -5.50 -38.22 -8.66
CA ASP A 54 -5.70 -39.18 -9.75
C ASP A 54 -7.00 -38.90 -10.52
N ASP A 55 -6.92 -38.93 -11.85
CA ASP A 55 -7.97 -38.45 -12.75
C ASP A 55 -8.07 -39.40 -13.96
N GLY A 56 -9.29 -39.84 -14.28
CA GLY A 56 -9.56 -41.07 -15.04
C GLY A 56 -9.02 -41.12 -16.49
N PRO A 57 -9.07 -42.31 -17.14
CA PRO A 57 -8.36 -42.59 -18.38
C PRO A 57 -8.76 -41.66 -19.54
N ARG A 58 -7.89 -40.69 -19.81
CA ARG A 58 -8.08 -39.68 -20.87
C ARG A 58 -7.99 -40.34 -22.27
N PRO A 59 -8.77 -39.87 -23.26
CA PRO A 59 -8.70 -40.40 -24.62
C PRO A 59 -7.29 -40.29 -25.23
N ARG A 60 -6.86 -41.32 -25.95
CA ARG A 60 -5.62 -41.26 -26.74
C ARG A 60 -5.76 -40.16 -27.80
N PRO A 61 -4.76 -39.27 -27.98
CA PRO A 61 -4.78 -38.32 -29.09
C PRO A 61 -4.65 -39.10 -30.40
N GLN A 62 -5.74 -39.22 -31.15
CA GLN A 62 -5.69 -39.66 -32.54
C GLN A 62 -4.87 -38.64 -33.35
N GLN A 63 -4.00 -39.15 -34.21
CA GLN A 63 -3.23 -38.32 -35.13
C GLN A 63 -4.19 -37.68 -36.14
N VAL A 64 -4.54 -36.40 -35.95
CA VAL A 64 -5.24 -35.61 -36.97
C VAL A 64 -4.27 -35.40 -38.12
N ARG A 65 -4.52 -36.19 -39.17
CA ARG A 65 -3.68 -36.31 -40.36
C ARG A 65 -3.97 -35.14 -41.30
N ASN A 66 -3.16 -34.08 -41.22
CA ASN A 66 -3.22 -32.95 -42.16
C ASN A 66 -2.68 -33.35 -43.55
N ASP A 67 -3.45 -34.13 -44.30
CA ASP A 67 -3.20 -34.48 -45.70
C ASP A 67 -3.49 -33.28 -46.65
N HIS A 68 -2.68 -32.21 -46.56
CA HIS A 68 -2.55 -31.20 -47.62
C HIS A 68 -1.09 -30.81 -47.86
N ALA A 69 -0.33 -31.77 -48.38
CA ALA A 69 1.06 -31.59 -48.78
C ALA A 69 1.19 -30.91 -50.16
N THR A 70 0.92 -29.60 -50.24
CA THR A 70 1.29 -28.79 -51.42
C THR A 70 2.80 -28.53 -51.39
N GLN A 71 3.57 -29.25 -52.21
CA GLN A 71 5.04 -29.15 -52.25
C GLN A 71 5.55 -27.83 -52.87
N ASN A 72 5.58 -26.74 -52.11
CA ASN A 72 6.34 -25.55 -52.48
C ASN A 72 7.78 -25.62 -51.95
N LYS A 73 8.68 -26.25 -52.73
CA LYS A 73 10.13 -26.10 -52.56
C LYS A 73 10.56 -24.68 -52.96
N ILE A 74 10.50 -23.75 -52.02
CA ILE A 74 11.09 -22.41 -52.16
C ILE A 74 12.17 -22.26 -51.08
N GLY A 75 13.33 -21.72 -51.47
CA GLY A 75 14.53 -21.71 -50.63
C GLY A 75 14.34 -20.93 -49.32
N GLY A 76 14.83 -21.50 -48.22
CA GLY A 76 14.78 -20.89 -46.89
C GLY A 76 15.73 -19.70 -46.73
N TYR A 77 15.39 -18.56 -47.33
CA TYR A 77 15.99 -17.28 -46.96
C TYR A 77 15.72 -17.02 -45.47
N LYS A 78 16.77 -16.75 -44.69
CA LYS A 78 16.60 -16.18 -43.35
C LYS A 78 15.90 -14.84 -43.51
N ARG A 79 14.70 -14.67 -42.93
CA ARG A 79 14.02 -13.37 -42.92
C ARG A 79 14.86 -12.42 -42.06
N VAL A 80 15.47 -11.43 -42.70
CA VAL A 80 16.34 -10.45 -42.05
C VAL A 80 15.55 -9.73 -40.95
N LYS A 81 16.12 -9.58 -39.75
CA LYS A 81 15.46 -8.79 -38.69
C LYS A 81 15.52 -7.30 -39.04
N GLU A 82 14.37 -6.70 -39.31
CA GLU A 82 14.25 -5.26 -39.55
C GLU A 82 14.31 -4.45 -38.24
N THR A 83 15.03 -3.33 -38.27
CA THR A 83 15.12 -2.41 -37.13
C THR A 83 13.79 -1.67 -36.92
N PRO A 84 13.43 -1.30 -35.68
CA PRO A 84 12.25 -0.46 -35.42
C PRO A 84 12.31 0.85 -36.19
N GLN A 85 11.15 1.35 -36.64
CA GLN A 85 11.10 2.59 -37.42
C GLN A 85 11.77 3.73 -36.65
N GLY A 86 12.70 4.42 -37.30
CA GLY A 86 13.46 5.51 -36.72
C GLY A 86 14.58 5.12 -35.75
N TRP A 87 14.80 3.84 -35.48
CA TRP A 87 15.87 3.39 -34.56
C TRP A 87 17.26 3.76 -35.08
N MET A 88 17.51 3.65 -36.39
CA MET A 88 18.82 3.89 -37.02
C MET A 88 19.41 5.25 -36.65
N ASP A 89 18.64 6.32 -36.87
CA ASP A 89 19.09 7.71 -36.75
C ASP A 89 18.73 8.34 -35.39
N CYS A 90 17.94 7.64 -34.56
CA CYS A 90 17.79 7.97 -33.15
C CYS A 90 19.15 8.00 -32.43
N PRO A 91 19.51 9.08 -31.71
CA PRO A 91 20.77 9.18 -30.98
C PRO A 91 20.93 8.07 -29.93
N ALA A 92 22.11 7.43 -29.87
CA ALA A 92 22.31 6.20 -29.10
C ALA A 92 21.99 6.32 -27.59
N SER A 93 22.52 7.33 -26.90
CA SER A 93 22.28 7.56 -25.47
C SER A 93 22.38 9.04 -25.11
N GLY A 94 21.70 9.46 -24.04
CA GLY A 94 21.89 10.78 -23.42
C GLY A 94 23.09 10.81 -22.46
N GLN A 95 23.20 11.92 -21.73
CA GLN A 95 24.09 12.05 -20.58
C GLN A 95 23.43 11.50 -19.30
N PRO A 96 24.20 11.12 -18.27
CA PRO A 96 23.62 10.61 -17.03
C PRO A 96 22.79 11.65 -16.27
N ILE A 97 21.73 11.18 -15.62
CA ILE A 97 20.87 11.88 -14.66
C ILE A 97 20.94 11.05 -13.38
N ASP A 98 21.56 11.55 -12.31
CA ASP A 98 21.79 10.81 -11.05
C ASP A 98 22.20 9.33 -11.26
N LYS A 99 23.30 9.11 -12.00
CA LYS A 99 23.83 7.78 -12.40
C LYS A 99 22.92 6.92 -13.29
N ILE A 100 21.72 7.38 -13.66
CA ILE A 100 20.85 6.77 -14.67
C ILE A 100 21.24 7.27 -16.07
N ILE A 101 21.46 6.38 -17.02
CA ILE A 101 21.84 6.66 -18.40
C ILE A 101 20.65 6.34 -19.32
N PRO A 102 19.93 7.34 -19.86
CA PRO A 102 18.87 7.12 -20.83
C PRO A 102 19.46 6.70 -22.19
N SER A 103 18.92 5.63 -22.78
CA SER A 103 19.46 4.98 -23.98
C SER A 103 18.36 4.49 -24.92
N LYS A 104 18.62 4.44 -26.22
CA LYS A 104 17.81 3.61 -27.14
C LYS A 104 18.11 2.13 -26.88
N VAL A 105 17.24 1.23 -27.32
CA VAL A 105 17.46 -0.22 -27.19
C VAL A 105 18.73 -0.60 -27.97
N PRO A 106 19.69 -1.32 -27.37
CA PRO A 106 20.75 -1.94 -28.15
C PRO A 106 20.21 -3.16 -28.90
N LEU A 107 20.78 -3.46 -30.06
CA LEU A 107 20.40 -4.58 -30.90
C LEU A 107 21.50 -5.65 -30.91
N ASP A 108 21.10 -6.92 -30.84
CA ASP A 108 22.02 -8.06 -30.92
C ASP A 108 22.60 -8.26 -32.34
N GLU A 109 23.48 -9.24 -32.46
CA GLU A 109 24.20 -9.54 -33.70
C GLU A 109 23.31 -10.11 -34.83
N THR A 110 22.04 -10.41 -34.56
CA THR A 110 21.07 -10.84 -35.59
C THR A 110 20.48 -9.68 -36.41
N PHE A 111 20.68 -8.43 -35.97
CA PHE A 111 20.37 -7.23 -36.76
C PHE A 111 21.56 -6.73 -37.60
N ASN A 112 22.69 -7.45 -37.62
CA ASN A 112 23.89 -7.02 -38.35
C ASN A 112 23.69 -6.89 -39.88
N GLU A 113 22.71 -7.59 -40.45
CA GLU A 113 22.37 -7.54 -41.87
C GLU A 113 21.54 -6.30 -42.23
N SER A 114 20.70 -5.79 -41.30
CA SER A 114 19.91 -4.56 -41.48
C SER A 114 20.62 -3.29 -40.98
N VAL A 115 21.61 -3.42 -40.08
CA VAL A 115 22.35 -2.28 -39.51
C VAL A 115 23.78 -2.19 -40.06
N PRO A 116 24.12 -1.14 -40.84
CA PRO A 116 25.47 -0.98 -41.41
C PRO A 116 26.50 -0.76 -40.29
N PRO A 117 27.76 -1.23 -40.44
CA PRO A 117 28.75 -1.27 -39.35
C PRO A 117 28.92 0.01 -38.52
N GLY A 118 28.89 1.18 -39.16
CA GLY A 118 29.01 2.48 -38.49
C GLY A 118 27.80 2.92 -37.64
N LYS A 119 26.61 2.35 -37.86
CA LYS A 119 25.39 2.62 -37.07
C LYS A 119 25.08 1.53 -36.02
N ARG A 120 25.88 0.46 -35.93
CA ARG A 120 25.66 -0.65 -34.99
C ARG A 120 25.77 -0.20 -33.53
N TYR A 121 24.87 -0.71 -32.69
CA TYR A 121 24.77 -0.38 -31.27
C TYR A 121 24.33 -1.60 -30.45
N SER A 122 25.26 -2.55 -30.23
CA SER A 122 25.05 -3.74 -29.41
C SER A 122 25.42 -3.54 -27.94
N SER A 123 24.99 -4.45 -27.07
CA SER A 123 25.30 -4.46 -25.61
C SER A 123 26.80 -4.21 -25.32
N LYS A 124 27.67 -4.95 -26.02
CA LYS A 124 29.14 -4.82 -25.98
C LYS A 124 29.60 -3.40 -26.32
N GLN A 125 29.01 -2.77 -27.35
CA GLN A 125 29.31 -1.39 -27.73
C GLN A 125 28.80 -0.37 -26.71
N VAL A 126 27.64 -0.60 -26.08
CA VAL A 126 27.15 0.26 -24.98
C VAL A 126 28.13 0.24 -23.80
N VAL A 127 28.47 -0.95 -23.30
CA VAL A 127 29.40 -1.12 -22.17
C VAL A 127 30.75 -0.48 -22.47
N ASN A 128 31.34 -0.76 -23.63
CA ASN A 128 32.62 -0.18 -24.03
C ASN A 128 32.57 1.35 -24.19
N LYS A 129 31.46 1.92 -24.71
CA LYS A 129 31.30 3.37 -24.83
C LYS A 129 31.16 4.05 -23.46
N GLN A 130 30.42 3.46 -22.52
CA GLN A 130 30.29 4.02 -21.17
C GLN A 130 31.59 3.87 -20.35
N ARG A 131 32.29 2.72 -20.45
CA ARG A 131 33.59 2.53 -19.78
C ARG A 131 34.64 3.52 -20.27
N LYS A 132 34.70 3.81 -21.58
CA LYS A 132 35.54 4.89 -22.13
C LYS A 132 35.19 6.29 -21.62
N ALA A 133 33.95 6.50 -21.14
CA ALA A 133 33.51 7.72 -20.49
C ALA A 133 33.62 7.68 -18.94
N GLY A 134 34.35 6.70 -18.38
CA GLY A 134 34.54 6.55 -16.93
C GLY A 134 33.35 5.94 -16.18
N ARG A 135 32.41 5.27 -16.88
CA ARG A 135 31.14 4.79 -16.33
C ARG A 135 30.98 3.28 -16.52
N ASP A 136 31.04 2.51 -15.43
CA ASP A 136 30.69 1.07 -15.45
C ASP A 136 29.19 0.88 -15.19
N ILE A 137 28.56 -0.03 -15.94
CA ILE A 137 27.12 -0.31 -15.84
C ILE A 137 26.94 -1.50 -14.88
N GLY A 138 26.08 -1.35 -13.88
CA GLY A 138 25.76 -2.44 -12.93
C GLY A 138 24.32 -2.95 -13.02
N LEU A 139 23.42 -2.15 -13.58
CA LEU A 139 22.01 -2.49 -13.81
C LEU A 139 21.58 -2.01 -15.20
N VAL A 140 20.78 -2.82 -15.90
CA VAL A 140 20.02 -2.44 -17.09
C VAL A 140 18.54 -2.64 -16.80
N ILE A 141 17.74 -1.60 -17.03
CA ILE A 141 16.28 -1.68 -17.02
C ILE A 141 15.75 -1.54 -18.44
N ASP A 142 15.04 -2.55 -18.89
CA ASP A 142 14.44 -2.67 -20.21
C ASP A 142 12.94 -2.43 -20.14
N LEU A 143 12.49 -1.34 -20.75
CA LEU A 143 11.11 -0.86 -20.78
C LEU A 143 10.34 -1.27 -22.07
N THR A 144 10.91 -2.16 -22.89
CA THR A 144 10.26 -2.60 -24.15
C THR A 144 9.28 -3.76 -23.91
N ASN A 145 8.22 -3.84 -24.70
CA ASN A 145 7.20 -4.91 -24.60
C ASN A 145 7.56 -6.20 -25.37
N THR A 146 8.81 -6.33 -25.84
CA THR A 146 9.25 -7.44 -26.71
C THR A 146 10.61 -7.98 -26.29
N SER A 147 10.88 -9.24 -26.59
CA SER A 147 12.18 -9.91 -26.41
C SER A 147 13.01 -9.96 -27.70
N ARG A 148 12.52 -9.43 -28.82
CA ARG A 148 13.13 -9.62 -30.16
C ARG A 148 14.51 -8.96 -30.35
N TYR A 149 14.91 -8.06 -29.47
CA TYR A 149 16.05 -7.16 -29.64
C TYR A 149 17.42 -7.70 -29.21
N TYR A 150 17.48 -8.39 -28.07
CA TYR A 150 18.70 -9.00 -27.53
C TYR A 150 18.36 -10.02 -26.43
N SER A 151 19.30 -10.92 -26.12
CA SER A 151 19.15 -11.84 -24.99
C SER A 151 19.62 -11.19 -23.66
N PRO A 152 18.83 -11.21 -22.57
CA PRO A 152 19.28 -10.76 -21.25
C PRO A 152 20.58 -11.41 -20.76
N ALA A 153 20.90 -12.60 -21.27
CA ALA A 153 22.16 -13.31 -21.02
C ALA A 153 23.41 -12.53 -21.46
N GLU A 154 23.31 -11.57 -22.40
CA GLU A 154 24.43 -10.72 -22.80
C GLU A 154 24.91 -9.79 -21.66
N TRP A 155 23.98 -9.32 -20.81
CA TRP A 155 24.29 -8.41 -19.71
C TRP A 155 24.77 -9.16 -18.47
N THR A 156 24.11 -10.27 -18.13
CA THR A 156 24.46 -11.05 -16.94
C THR A 156 25.83 -11.72 -17.07
N LYS A 157 26.19 -12.20 -18.27
CA LYS A 157 27.57 -12.67 -18.59
C LYS A 157 28.64 -11.58 -18.45
N GLN A 158 28.27 -10.30 -18.48
CA GLN A 158 29.17 -9.15 -18.27
C GLN A 158 29.11 -8.60 -16.84
N GLY A 159 28.47 -9.32 -15.89
CA GLY A 159 28.36 -8.90 -14.49
C GLY A 159 27.38 -7.74 -14.26
N THR A 160 26.43 -7.52 -15.17
CA THR A 160 25.41 -6.48 -15.10
C THR A 160 24.04 -7.12 -14.79
N LYS A 161 23.32 -6.65 -13.76
CA LYS A 161 21.93 -7.08 -13.51
C LYS A 161 21.05 -6.60 -14.68
N HIS A 162 20.13 -7.45 -15.14
CA HIS A 162 19.09 -7.05 -16.09
C HIS A 162 17.71 -7.17 -15.41
N VAL A 163 16.86 -6.18 -15.65
CA VAL A 163 15.46 -6.13 -15.18
C VAL A 163 14.58 -5.77 -16.36
N LYS A 164 13.49 -6.51 -16.56
CA LYS A 164 12.48 -6.27 -17.59
C LYS A 164 11.25 -5.67 -16.91
N ILE A 165 10.83 -4.48 -17.33
CA ILE A 165 9.58 -3.84 -16.92
C ILE A 165 8.78 -3.60 -18.21
N ALA A 166 8.01 -4.60 -18.62
CA ALA A 166 7.29 -4.60 -19.89
C ALA A 166 6.19 -3.52 -19.89
N CYS A 167 6.49 -2.35 -20.46
CA CYS A 167 5.53 -1.27 -20.63
C CYS A 167 4.80 -1.45 -21.97
N ARG A 168 3.46 -1.48 -21.96
CA ARG A 168 2.61 -1.74 -23.14
C ARG A 168 2.97 -0.88 -24.37
N GLY A 169 2.64 -1.41 -25.55
CA GLY A 169 2.75 -0.70 -26.83
C GLY A 169 1.66 0.37 -27.01
N ARG A 170 1.92 1.31 -27.94
CA ARG A 170 1.07 2.41 -28.48
C ARG A 170 0.20 3.21 -27.49
N ASP A 171 0.38 4.54 -27.53
CA ASP A 171 -0.53 5.59 -27.03
C ASP A 171 -1.04 5.55 -25.57
N ALA A 172 -0.62 4.57 -24.78
CA ALA A 172 -0.67 4.59 -23.32
C ALA A 172 0.66 5.06 -22.71
N VAL A 173 0.59 5.61 -21.50
CA VAL A 173 1.74 5.82 -20.61
C VAL A 173 2.01 4.57 -19.75
N PRO A 174 3.23 4.37 -19.22
CA PRO A 174 3.50 3.28 -18.28
C PRO A 174 2.59 3.32 -17.04
N GLU A 175 2.04 2.16 -16.67
CA GLU A 175 1.19 1.98 -15.50
C GLU A 175 1.92 2.31 -14.18
N ASN A 176 1.19 2.78 -13.16
CA ASN A 176 1.77 3.19 -11.88
C ASN A 176 2.58 2.07 -11.19
N GLU A 177 2.18 0.79 -11.34
CA GLU A 177 2.93 -0.34 -10.80
C GLU A 177 4.29 -0.54 -11.50
N ALA A 178 4.36 -0.33 -12.81
CA ALA A 178 5.62 -0.31 -13.56
C ALA A 178 6.52 0.85 -13.13
N VAL A 179 5.94 2.03 -12.84
CA VAL A 179 6.66 3.18 -12.28
C VAL A 179 7.17 2.90 -10.87
N ASN A 180 6.35 2.31 -10.00
CA ASN A 180 6.73 1.96 -8.63
C ASN A 180 7.88 0.93 -8.63
N THR A 181 7.77 -0.10 -9.49
CA THR A 181 8.82 -1.10 -9.70
C THR A 181 10.11 -0.49 -10.23
N PHE A 182 10.03 0.44 -11.19
CA PHE A 182 11.20 1.16 -11.72
C PHE A 182 11.94 1.94 -10.63
N VAL A 183 11.21 2.77 -9.87
CA VAL A 183 11.80 3.63 -8.84
C VAL A 183 12.39 2.79 -7.71
N TYR A 184 11.71 1.72 -7.28
CA TYR A 184 12.23 0.78 -6.29
C TYR A 184 13.53 0.10 -6.74
N GLU A 185 13.58 -0.44 -7.96
CA GLU A 185 14.77 -1.12 -8.48
C GLU A 185 15.98 -0.18 -8.60
N VAL A 186 15.78 1.07 -9.02
CA VAL A 186 16.86 2.07 -9.08
C VAL A 186 17.35 2.45 -7.67
N LEU A 187 16.43 2.74 -6.73
CA LEU A 187 16.79 3.10 -5.35
C LEU A 187 17.51 1.95 -4.64
N ALA A 188 16.93 0.75 -4.66
CA ALA A 188 17.52 -0.43 -4.04
C ALA A 188 18.87 -0.80 -4.67
N PHE A 189 19.07 -0.57 -5.97
CA PHE A 189 20.38 -0.72 -6.61
C PHE A 189 21.40 0.32 -6.15
N HIS A 190 21.00 1.56 -5.88
CA HIS A 190 21.88 2.60 -5.35
C HIS A 190 22.20 2.42 -3.86
N GLU A 191 21.26 1.99 -3.03
CA GLU A 191 21.49 1.65 -1.62
C GLU A 191 22.41 0.44 -1.43
N ARG A 192 22.28 -0.59 -2.27
CA ARG A 192 23.12 -1.79 -2.23
C ARG A 192 24.57 -1.54 -2.69
N GLN A 193 24.87 -0.38 -3.28
CA GLN A 193 26.25 0.01 -3.57
C GLN A 193 26.91 0.55 -2.30
N LYS A 194 27.83 -0.25 -1.72
CA LYS A 194 28.76 0.23 -0.68
C LYS A 194 29.45 1.53 -1.14
N PRO A 195 29.78 2.48 -0.24
CA PRO A 195 30.52 3.70 -0.57
C PRO A 195 31.83 3.42 -1.32
N SER A 196 31.76 3.49 -2.64
CA SER A 196 32.83 3.17 -3.58
C SER A 196 33.30 4.43 -4.28
N ARG A 197 34.62 4.56 -4.47
CA ARG A 197 35.20 5.63 -5.29
C ARG A 197 34.72 5.55 -6.76
N ASN A 198 34.31 4.36 -7.20
CA ASN A 198 33.73 4.09 -8.51
C ASN A 198 32.30 3.53 -8.34
N PRO A 199 31.25 4.38 -8.32
CA PRO A 199 29.86 3.93 -8.31
C PRO A 199 29.45 3.39 -9.69
N LYS A 200 28.56 2.38 -9.70
CA LYS A 200 27.98 1.80 -10.92
C LYS A 200 26.71 2.53 -11.36
N TYR A 201 26.55 2.63 -12.67
CA TYR A 201 25.46 3.31 -13.35
C TYR A 201 24.31 2.35 -13.69
N VAL A 202 23.11 2.91 -13.84
CA VAL A 202 21.93 2.22 -14.39
C VAL A 202 21.81 2.60 -15.87
N LEU A 203 21.67 1.65 -16.78
CA LEU A 203 21.22 1.91 -18.15
C LEU A 203 19.70 1.74 -18.21
N VAL A 204 18.97 2.73 -18.71
CA VAL A 204 17.50 2.62 -18.89
C VAL A 204 17.17 2.85 -20.34
N HIS A 205 16.46 1.91 -20.96
CA HIS A 205 16.05 2.01 -22.35
C HIS A 205 14.60 1.59 -22.59
N CYS A 206 13.99 2.23 -23.57
CA CYS A 206 12.91 1.68 -24.37
C CYS A 206 13.40 1.64 -25.83
N THR A 207 12.53 1.39 -26.81
CA THR A 207 12.90 1.32 -28.24
C THR A 207 13.79 2.50 -28.67
N HIS A 208 13.40 3.74 -28.38
CA HIS A 208 14.15 4.95 -28.76
C HIS A 208 14.80 5.68 -27.57
N GLY A 209 14.48 5.34 -26.32
CA GLY A 209 15.08 6.00 -25.15
C GLY A 209 14.62 7.43 -24.90
N HIS A 210 13.39 7.77 -25.30
CA HIS A 210 12.79 9.10 -25.10
C HIS A 210 11.55 9.01 -24.21
N ASN A 211 10.34 8.84 -24.76
CA ASN A 211 9.09 9.03 -24.00
C ASN A 211 8.95 8.11 -22.77
N ARG A 212 8.90 6.77 -22.95
CA ARG A 212 8.83 5.80 -21.83
C ARG A 212 10.01 5.93 -20.85
N THR A 213 11.22 6.15 -21.35
CA THR A 213 12.44 6.31 -20.52
C THR A 213 12.43 7.61 -19.71
N GLY A 214 11.99 8.71 -20.31
CA GLY A 214 11.86 10.01 -19.67
C GLY A 214 10.78 10.03 -18.62
N PHE A 215 9.62 9.41 -18.88
CA PHE A 215 8.53 9.27 -17.92
C PHE A 215 8.98 8.57 -16.63
N MET A 216 9.65 7.43 -16.77
CA MET A 216 10.25 6.70 -15.65
C MET A 216 11.30 7.55 -14.89
N ILE A 217 12.19 8.23 -15.61
CA ILE A 217 13.24 9.08 -14.99
C ILE A 217 12.66 10.32 -14.31
N VAL A 218 11.62 10.96 -14.88
CA VAL A 218 10.94 12.10 -14.26
C VAL A 218 10.21 11.65 -12.98
N HIS A 219 9.52 10.51 -12.99
CA HIS A 219 8.96 9.95 -11.76
C HIS A 219 10.04 9.62 -10.70
N TYR A 220 11.22 9.17 -11.09
CA TYR A 220 12.35 9.00 -10.16
C TYR A 220 12.84 10.34 -9.60
N LEU A 221 13.05 11.36 -10.46
CA LEU A 221 13.45 12.71 -10.04
C LEU A 221 12.45 13.30 -9.03
N MET A 222 11.15 13.28 -9.37
CA MET A 222 10.04 13.76 -8.52
C MET A 222 9.88 13.02 -7.19
N ARG A 223 10.52 11.86 -7.01
CA ARG A 223 10.48 11.06 -5.77
C ARG A 223 11.82 11.08 -4.99
N THR A 224 12.87 11.67 -5.56
CA THR A 224 14.22 11.71 -4.96
C THR A 224 14.77 13.11 -4.74
N GLN A 225 14.33 14.08 -5.54
CA GLN A 225 14.78 15.47 -5.54
C GLN A 225 13.61 16.40 -5.14
N LEU A 226 13.91 17.60 -4.64
CA LEU A 226 12.88 18.60 -4.32
C LEU A 226 12.64 19.44 -5.58
N SER A 227 12.00 18.83 -6.58
CA SER A 227 11.80 19.43 -7.90
C SER A 227 10.34 19.47 -8.31
N SER A 228 10.02 20.34 -9.27
CA SER A 228 8.73 20.37 -9.97
C SER A 228 8.70 19.43 -11.19
N VAL A 229 7.52 19.08 -11.69
CA VAL A 229 7.37 18.32 -12.95
C VAL A 229 8.04 19.09 -14.10
N THR A 230 7.86 20.41 -14.17
CA THR A 230 8.49 21.30 -15.15
C THR A 230 10.01 21.22 -15.10
N GLU A 231 10.61 21.27 -13.91
CA GLU A 231 12.05 21.19 -13.70
C GLU A 231 12.60 19.80 -14.03
N ALA A 232 11.93 18.73 -13.59
CA ALA A 232 12.34 17.36 -13.88
C ALA A 232 12.27 17.05 -15.38
N LEU A 233 11.25 17.55 -16.09
CA LEU A 233 11.15 17.52 -17.56
C LEU A 233 12.32 18.27 -18.21
N ASN A 234 12.66 19.47 -17.73
CA ASN A 234 13.80 20.26 -18.22
C ASN A 234 15.14 19.56 -17.99
N ILE A 235 15.37 18.95 -16.82
CA ILE A 235 16.56 18.14 -16.53
C ILE A 235 16.66 16.97 -17.50
N PHE A 236 15.56 16.26 -17.79
CA PHE A 236 15.56 15.18 -18.77
C PHE A 236 15.83 15.70 -20.19
N ALA A 237 15.17 16.79 -20.61
CA ALA A 237 15.34 17.38 -21.94
C ALA A 237 16.78 17.84 -22.22
N GLN A 238 17.43 18.51 -21.26
CA GLN A 238 18.84 18.93 -21.37
C GLN A 238 19.80 17.73 -21.50
N ARG A 239 19.51 16.62 -20.81
CA ARG A 239 20.39 15.43 -20.75
C ARG A 239 20.10 14.41 -21.86
N ARG A 240 18.89 14.42 -22.44
CA ARG A 240 18.44 13.55 -23.54
C ARG A 240 17.61 14.35 -24.59
N PRO A 241 18.20 15.34 -25.30
CA PRO A 241 17.44 16.22 -26.20
C PRO A 241 16.65 15.45 -27.28
N PRO A 242 15.40 15.85 -27.60
CA PRO A 242 14.68 17.02 -27.06
C PRO A 242 13.95 16.76 -25.73
N GLY A 243 14.10 15.58 -25.13
CA GLY A 243 13.34 15.13 -23.96
C GLY A 243 12.22 14.17 -24.32
N ILE A 244 11.07 14.34 -23.67
CA ILE A 244 9.79 13.69 -24.00
C ILE A 244 9.11 14.56 -25.07
N TYR A 245 8.71 13.96 -26.19
CA TYR A 245 8.07 14.65 -27.34
C TYR A 245 6.62 14.18 -27.59
N LYS A 246 6.02 13.52 -26.59
CA LYS A 246 4.61 13.07 -26.61
C LYS A 246 3.82 13.81 -25.54
N THR A 247 2.79 14.55 -25.95
CA THR A 247 2.01 15.43 -25.05
C THR A 247 1.23 14.62 -24.00
N ASP A 248 0.74 13.44 -24.38
CA ASP A 248 0.12 12.44 -23.50
C ASP A 248 1.00 12.08 -22.31
N TYR A 249 2.30 11.88 -22.55
CA TYR A 249 3.28 11.56 -21.51
C TYR A 249 3.56 12.74 -20.57
N ILE A 250 3.55 13.98 -21.09
CA ILE A 250 3.76 15.19 -20.29
C ILE A 250 2.51 15.51 -19.45
N GLN A 251 1.32 15.43 -20.04
CA GLN A 251 0.05 15.67 -19.37
C GLN A 251 -0.17 14.69 -18.21
N ALA A 252 0.11 13.39 -18.43
CA ALA A 252 -0.01 12.37 -17.40
C ALA A 252 0.90 12.63 -16.18
N LEU A 253 2.10 13.21 -16.38
CA LEU A 253 2.99 13.58 -15.27
C LEU A 253 2.40 14.74 -14.44
N TYR A 254 1.94 15.82 -15.08
CA TYR A 254 1.29 16.93 -14.37
C TYR A 254 0.03 16.48 -13.63
N THR A 255 -0.82 15.67 -14.28
CA THR A 255 -2.03 15.10 -13.69
C THR A 255 -1.69 14.19 -12.49
N PHE A 256 -0.71 13.28 -12.60
CA PHE A 256 -0.30 12.41 -11.49
C PHE A 256 0.21 13.21 -10.29
N TYR A 257 1.04 14.23 -10.50
CA TYR A 257 1.61 15.04 -9.41
C TYR A 257 0.69 16.17 -8.92
N HIS A 258 -0.52 16.31 -9.47
CA HIS A 258 -1.48 17.38 -9.19
C HIS A 258 -0.91 18.80 -9.39
N GLU A 259 0.10 18.96 -10.27
CA GLU A 259 0.74 20.25 -10.56
C GLU A 259 0.10 20.89 -11.80
N ILE A 260 -0.31 22.16 -11.70
CA ILE A 260 -0.70 22.96 -12.87
C ILE A 260 0.52 23.76 -13.35
N PRO A 261 0.95 23.60 -14.62
CA PRO A 261 1.97 24.45 -15.23
C PRO A 261 1.37 25.74 -15.83
N GLU A 262 2.18 26.81 -15.86
CA GLU A 262 1.90 28.02 -16.65
C GLU A 262 1.68 27.75 -18.14
N SER A 263 2.45 26.84 -18.74
CA SER A 263 2.25 26.39 -20.12
C SER A 263 2.83 24.98 -20.34
N ILE A 264 2.21 24.19 -21.22
CA ILE A 264 2.68 22.85 -21.60
C ILE A 264 3.47 22.95 -22.90
N THR A 265 4.79 23.10 -22.78
CA THR A 265 5.73 23.13 -23.91
C THR A 265 6.18 21.72 -24.30
N CYS A 266 5.41 21.07 -25.18
CA CYS A 266 5.84 19.80 -25.79
C CYS A 266 6.77 20.06 -27.00
N PRO A 267 8.00 19.51 -27.05
CA PRO A 267 8.87 19.65 -28.20
C PRO A 267 8.34 18.82 -29.40
N PRO A 268 8.56 19.27 -30.64
CA PRO A 268 8.04 18.59 -31.83
C PRO A 268 8.62 17.18 -32.00
N THR A 269 7.85 16.27 -32.60
CA THR A 269 8.30 14.92 -32.93
C THR A 269 9.60 14.96 -33.75
N PRO A 270 10.69 14.33 -33.28
CA PRO A 270 11.98 14.33 -33.94
C PRO A 270 11.92 13.78 -35.36
N GLU A 271 12.73 14.34 -36.25
CA GLU A 271 12.73 14.00 -37.68
C GLU A 271 13.00 12.51 -37.90
N TRP A 272 13.89 11.91 -37.10
CA TRP A 272 14.21 10.49 -37.13
C TRP A 272 13.05 9.55 -36.74
N LYS A 273 11.90 10.03 -36.21
CA LYS A 273 10.69 9.21 -35.98
C LYS A 273 9.45 9.76 -36.73
N ARG A 274 9.62 10.72 -37.64
CA ARG A 274 8.55 11.02 -38.60
C ARG A 274 8.43 9.83 -39.58
N PRO A 275 7.22 9.38 -39.94
CA PRO A 275 7.08 8.38 -41.00
C PRO A 275 7.67 8.91 -42.30
N SER A 276 8.67 8.22 -42.85
CA SER A 276 9.16 8.45 -44.23
C SER A 276 8.17 7.90 -45.27
N ASP A 277 7.42 6.88 -44.86
CA ASP A 277 6.54 6.09 -45.69
C ASP A 277 5.12 6.28 -45.15
N LEU A 278 4.33 7.11 -45.85
CA LEU A 278 2.90 6.89 -45.88
C LEU A 278 2.63 5.63 -46.71
N ASP A 279 1.58 4.89 -46.38
CA ASP A 279 1.09 3.82 -47.24
C ASP A 279 0.36 4.39 -48.48
N LEU A 280 -0.16 3.50 -49.34
CA LEU A 280 -0.86 3.89 -50.56
C LEU A 280 -2.22 4.59 -50.30
N ASN A 281 -2.69 4.62 -49.06
CA ASN A 281 -3.92 5.29 -48.63
C ASN A 281 -3.65 6.62 -47.91
N GLY A 282 -2.40 6.92 -47.55
CA GLY A 282 -2.00 8.12 -46.81
C GLY A 282 -1.89 7.94 -45.29
N GLU A 283 -1.96 6.71 -44.78
CA GLU A 283 -1.77 6.41 -43.36
C GLU A 283 -0.31 6.06 -43.03
N ALA A 284 0.10 6.21 -41.77
CA ALA A 284 1.45 5.87 -41.34
C ALA A 284 1.60 4.34 -41.18
N LYS A 285 2.65 3.75 -41.78
CA LYS A 285 2.99 2.33 -41.56
C LYS A 285 2.97 1.96 -40.07
N GLN A 286 2.28 0.86 -39.76
CA GLN A 286 2.24 0.28 -38.43
C GLN A 286 3.65 -0.19 -38.00
N ASP A 287 4.05 0.04 -36.75
CA ASP A 287 5.30 -0.50 -36.19
C ASP A 287 5.14 -2.01 -35.89
N ASP A 288 6.00 -2.87 -36.45
CA ASP A 288 6.05 -4.33 -36.21
C ASP A 288 6.52 -4.73 -34.77
N ASP A 289 6.18 -3.95 -33.74
CA ASP A 289 6.50 -4.22 -32.33
C ASP A 289 5.36 -4.92 -31.57
N ASP A 290 4.22 -5.13 -32.23
CA ASP A 290 3.00 -5.71 -31.67
C ASP A 290 2.78 -7.14 -32.21
N ASP A 291 3.10 -8.15 -31.39
CA ASP A 291 2.57 -9.51 -31.57
C ASP A 291 1.07 -9.50 -31.20
N ASN A 292 0.27 -10.34 -31.85
CA ASN A 292 -1.14 -10.07 -32.16
C ASN A 292 -2.05 -10.00 -30.91
N GLY A 293 -2.11 -8.83 -30.28
CA GLY A 293 -2.95 -8.51 -29.13
C GLY A 293 -4.24 -7.80 -29.54
N GLU A 294 -5.35 -8.16 -28.90
CA GLU A 294 -6.66 -7.56 -29.15
C GLU A 294 -6.64 -6.04 -28.94
N SER A 295 -7.42 -5.31 -29.74
CA SER A 295 -7.55 -3.86 -29.63
C SER A 295 -7.94 -3.48 -28.20
N ALA A 296 -7.15 -2.60 -27.59
CA ALA A 296 -7.41 -2.16 -26.21
C ALA A 296 -8.84 -1.62 -26.09
N PRO A 297 -9.55 -1.90 -24.98
CA PRO A 297 -10.77 -1.19 -24.64
C PRO A 297 -10.51 0.33 -24.71
N SER A 298 -11.52 1.07 -25.16
CA SER A 298 -11.57 2.51 -24.89
C SER A 298 -11.35 2.75 -23.39
N PRO A 299 -10.77 3.89 -22.96
CA PRO A 299 -10.77 4.25 -21.55
C PRO A 299 -12.20 4.16 -21.03
N ASP A 300 -12.45 3.29 -20.04
CA ASP A 300 -13.79 3.11 -19.51
C ASP A 300 -14.34 4.48 -19.09
N PRO A 301 -15.56 4.86 -19.52
CA PRO A 301 -16.16 6.12 -19.09
C PRO A 301 -16.20 6.12 -17.56
N VAL A 302 -15.77 7.23 -16.95
CA VAL A 302 -15.50 7.33 -15.49
C VAL A 302 -16.57 6.61 -14.70
N ASP A 303 -16.18 5.44 -14.19
CA ASP A 303 -17.12 4.42 -13.75
C ASP A 303 -17.97 4.96 -12.59
N ASP A 304 -19.30 5.01 -12.77
CA ASP A 304 -20.29 5.51 -11.79
C ASP A 304 -20.44 4.56 -10.57
N LYS A 305 -19.40 3.78 -10.27
CA LYS A 305 -19.17 3.09 -9.00
C LYS A 305 -19.23 4.09 -7.87
N ALA A 306 -20.35 4.07 -7.15
CA ALA A 306 -20.54 4.78 -5.89
C ALA A 306 -19.33 4.54 -4.97
N ILE A 307 -18.74 5.64 -4.48
CA ILE A 307 -17.57 5.60 -3.60
C ILE A 307 -17.92 4.88 -2.30
N THR A 308 -17.19 3.80 -1.98
CA THR A 308 -17.43 2.98 -0.78
C THR A 308 -16.29 3.06 0.25
N ASN A 309 -16.55 2.57 1.47
CA ASN A 309 -15.53 2.35 2.49
C ASN A 309 -14.61 1.15 2.15
N ASP A 310 -15.07 0.19 1.34
CA ASP A 310 -14.35 -1.04 0.98
C ASP A 310 -13.44 -0.87 -0.26
N ASP A 311 -13.44 0.32 -0.89
CA ASP A 311 -12.64 0.64 -2.07
C ASP A 311 -11.13 0.49 -1.81
N VAL A 312 -10.44 -0.25 -2.69
CA VAL A 312 -9.01 -0.55 -2.51
C VAL A 312 -8.11 0.61 -2.99
N LEU A 313 -7.84 1.57 -2.10
CA LEU A 313 -7.17 2.83 -2.42
C LEU A 313 -5.66 2.71 -2.68
N GLY A 314 -5.18 3.42 -3.72
CA GLY A 314 -3.76 3.58 -4.04
C GLY A 314 -3.16 2.46 -4.90
N ASP A 315 -1.94 2.67 -5.38
CA ASP A 315 -1.20 1.74 -6.24
C ASP A 315 -0.67 0.54 -5.47
N ALA A 316 -0.48 -0.59 -6.15
CA ALA A 316 0.27 -1.71 -5.63
C ALA A 316 1.75 -1.35 -5.34
N VAL A 317 2.30 -1.97 -4.30
CA VAL A 317 3.69 -1.85 -3.85
C VAL A 317 4.36 -3.23 -3.95
N PRO A 318 5.51 -3.39 -4.63
CA PRO A 318 6.23 -4.66 -4.74
C PRO A 318 6.50 -5.32 -3.38
N PHE A 319 6.39 -6.65 -3.30
CA PHE A 319 6.49 -7.39 -2.03
C PHE A 319 7.79 -7.10 -1.26
N ASP A 320 8.93 -7.15 -1.94
CA ASP A 320 10.26 -6.83 -1.37
C ASP A 320 10.33 -5.40 -0.81
N GLN A 321 9.59 -4.45 -1.38
CA GLN A 321 9.47 -3.10 -0.85
C GLN A 321 8.57 -3.07 0.40
N GLN A 322 7.46 -3.83 0.40
CA GLN A 322 6.58 -3.91 1.57
C GLN A 322 7.33 -4.44 2.80
N ASP A 323 8.17 -5.48 2.68
CA ASP A 323 8.93 -6.01 3.82
C ASP A 323 9.93 -4.99 4.40
N ILE A 324 10.53 -4.14 3.56
CA ILE A 324 11.37 -3.01 4.02
C ILE A 324 10.50 -1.99 4.76
N LEU A 325 9.33 -1.64 4.23
CA LEU A 325 8.39 -0.72 4.87
C LEU A 325 7.82 -1.28 6.20
N ARG A 326 7.62 -2.60 6.32
CA ARG A 326 7.27 -3.27 7.61
C ARG A 326 8.36 -3.05 8.65
N GLY A 327 9.63 -3.26 8.28
CA GLY A 327 10.78 -2.99 9.14
C GLY A 327 10.89 -1.53 9.58
N ILE A 328 10.60 -0.59 8.67
CA ILE A 328 10.50 0.85 8.99
C ILE A 328 9.38 1.11 9.99
N CYS A 329 8.17 0.59 9.76
CA CYS A 329 7.04 0.77 10.68
C CYS A 329 7.34 0.23 12.09
N PHE A 330 7.92 -0.97 12.23
CA PHE A 330 8.33 -1.51 13.53
C PHE A 330 9.33 -0.60 14.24
N LYS A 331 10.34 -0.07 13.52
CA LYS A 331 11.32 0.87 14.08
C LYS A 331 10.72 2.21 14.51
N LEU A 332 9.79 2.76 13.72
CA LEU A 332 9.09 4.03 14.06
C LEU A 332 8.13 3.90 15.24
N LEU A 333 7.75 2.67 15.59
CA LEU A 333 6.86 2.33 16.70
C LEU A 333 7.61 1.85 17.97
N ASP A 334 8.95 1.91 17.99
CA ASP A 334 9.81 1.30 19.03
C ASP A 334 9.48 -0.19 19.32
N PHE A 335 8.94 -0.93 18.33
CA PHE A 335 8.39 -2.27 18.53
C PHE A 335 9.28 -3.38 17.96
N VAL A 336 9.58 -4.40 18.77
CA VAL A 336 10.31 -5.60 18.33
C VAL A 336 9.31 -6.76 18.15
N PRO A 337 9.14 -7.31 16.93
CA PRO A 337 8.24 -8.44 16.69
C PRO A 337 8.84 -9.77 17.16
N ASN A 338 8.03 -10.58 17.84
CA ASN A 338 8.43 -11.91 18.31
C ASN A 338 8.34 -12.96 17.18
N GLY A 339 9.49 -13.39 16.65
CA GLY A 339 9.60 -14.53 15.73
C GLY A 339 8.87 -14.34 14.41
N ARG A 340 8.03 -15.30 14.00
CA ARG A 340 7.27 -15.27 12.73
C ARG A 340 6.19 -14.16 12.66
N ALA A 341 6.10 -13.27 13.65
CA ALA A 341 5.11 -12.21 13.74
C ALA A 341 5.36 -10.98 12.83
N ASN A 342 6.42 -10.96 12.01
CA ASN A 342 6.79 -9.81 11.16
C ASN A 342 5.70 -9.36 10.17
N ALA A 343 4.76 -10.23 9.82
CA ALA A 343 3.61 -9.92 8.94
C ALA A 343 2.36 -9.40 9.71
N GLN A 344 2.39 -9.34 11.05
CA GLN A 344 1.25 -8.88 11.84
C GLN A 344 1.25 -7.36 11.99
N PHE A 345 0.11 -6.73 11.67
CA PHE A 345 -0.12 -5.30 11.84
C PHE A 345 0.18 -4.82 13.28
N PRO A 346 1.01 -3.77 13.47
CA PRO A 346 1.49 -3.36 14.80
C PRO A 346 0.64 -2.29 15.51
N GLY A 347 -0.34 -1.69 14.83
CA GLY A 347 -1.12 -0.58 15.36
C GLY A 347 -2.01 -0.95 16.55
N SER A 348 -2.34 0.05 17.38
CA SER A 348 -3.13 -0.15 18.61
C SER A 348 -4.54 -0.68 18.34
N HIS A 349 -5.10 -1.51 19.20
CA HIS A 349 -6.43 -2.11 19.04
C HIS A 349 -7.31 -1.87 20.28
N PRO A 350 -8.46 -1.16 20.14
CA PRO A 350 -9.36 -0.91 21.26
C PRO A 350 -10.04 -2.18 21.78
N VAL A 351 -10.12 -2.32 23.10
CA VAL A 351 -10.93 -3.34 23.78
C VAL A 351 -12.37 -2.86 23.99
N SER A 352 -13.34 -3.76 24.03
CA SER A 352 -14.74 -3.37 24.27
C SER A 352 -14.93 -2.88 25.70
N LEU A 353 -15.68 -1.79 25.87
CA LEU A 353 -16.15 -1.30 27.16
C LEU A 353 -17.07 -2.34 27.79
N ASN A 354 -16.79 -2.73 29.01
CA ASN A 354 -17.54 -3.68 29.82
C ASN A 354 -17.58 -3.18 31.28
N SER A 355 -18.37 -3.83 32.12
CA SER A 355 -18.62 -3.38 33.51
C SER A 355 -17.38 -3.50 34.41
N GLU A 356 -16.37 -4.27 34.01
CA GLU A 356 -15.08 -4.41 34.72
C GLU A 356 -14.16 -3.21 34.38
N ASN A 357 -13.98 -2.91 33.09
CA ASN A 357 -13.04 -1.88 32.60
C ASN A 357 -13.64 -0.47 32.55
N LEU A 358 -14.97 -0.32 32.69
CA LEU A 358 -15.66 0.96 32.91
C LEU A 358 -15.06 1.76 34.08
N GLN A 359 -14.55 1.07 35.10
CA GLN A 359 -13.90 1.69 36.26
C GLN A 359 -12.62 2.45 35.90
N LEU A 360 -11.96 2.15 34.76
CA LEU A 360 -10.82 2.92 34.27
C LEU A 360 -11.19 4.39 34.00
N LEU A 361 -12.43 4.66 33.59
CA LEU A 361 -12.92 6.03 33.34
C LEU A 361 -13.05 6.84 34.64
N ARG A 362 -13.30 6.18 35.79
CA ARG A 362 -13.26 6.80 37.14
C ARG A 362 -11.82 6.98 37.66
N GLN A 363 -10.90 6.08 37.29
CA GLN A 363 -9.53 6.03 37.83
C GLN A 363 -8.50 6.87 37.06
N ARG A 364 -8.71 7.07 35.75
CA ARG A 364 -7.77 7.71 34.84
C ARG A 364 -8.50 8.77 34.02
N TYR A 365 -7.74 9.70 33.44
CA TYR A 365 -8.30 10.86 32.76
C TYR A 365 -8.50 10.57 31.25
N TYR A 366 -9.75 10.49 30.80
CA TYR A 366 -10.15 10.07 29.46
C TYR A 366 -10.84 11.16 28.64
N TYR A 367 -10.70 11.07 27.31
CA TYR A 367 -11.49 11.83 26.33
C TYR A 367 -12.28 10.87 25.44
N ALA A 368 -13.45 11.31 24.99
CA ALA A 368 -14.29 10.58 24.06
C ALA A 368 -14.20 11.18 22.65
N THR A 369 -14.26 10.32 21.63
CA THR A 369 -14.56 10.68 20.24
C THR A 369 -15.59 9.68 19.68
N TRP A 370 -16.18 9.99 18.53
CA TRP A 370 -17.10 9.06 17.86
C TRP A 370 -16.33 7.90 17.26
N LYS A 371 -16.86 6.67 17.33
CA LYS A 371 -16.36 5.58 16.48
C LYS A 371 -17.04 5.74 15.12
N ALA A 372 -16.28 6.14 14.11
CA ALA A 372 -16.83 6.22 12.76
C ALA A 372 -16.98 4.80 12.20
N ASP A 373 -17.86 4.62 11.21
CA ASP A 373 -17.77 3.46 10.34
C ASP A 373 -16.99 3.80 9.06
N GLY A 374 -15.92 3.05 8.85
CA GLY A 374 -14.85 3.42 7.92
C GLY A 374 -13.65 2.49 8.01
N THR A 375 -12.84 2.51 6.95
CA THR A 375 -11.69 1.61 6.82
C THR A 375 -10.47 2.24 7.48
N ARG A 376 -10.02 1.62 8.59
CA ARG A 376 -8.79 2.04 9.27
C ARG A 376 -7.58 1.80 8.38
N TYR A 377 -6.78 2.85 8.23
CA TYR A 377 -5.41 2.75 7.73
C TYR A 377 -4.45 3.44 8.71
N MET A 378 -3.24 2.92 8.86
CA MET A 378 -2.11 3.77 9.23
C MET A 378 -1.56 4.40 7.95
N MET A 379 -0.97 5.59 8.05
CA MET A 379 -0.33 6.25 6.91
C MET A 379 1.14 6.55 7.23
N LEU A 380 2.03 5.95 6.45
CA LEU A 380 3.47 6.21 6.46
C LEU A 380 3.79 7.24 5.37
N ILE A 381 4.32 8.38 5.79
CA ILE A 381 4.65 9.51 4.93
C ILE A 381 6.18 9.53 4.75
N MET A 382 6.63 9.32 3.51
CA MET A 382 8.03 9.31 3.10
C MET A 382 8.26 10.29 1.94
N ARG A 383 9.52 10.66 1.70
CA ARG A 383 9.90 11.62 0.64
C ARG A 383 9.57 11.12 -0.78
N ASP A 384 9.60 9.81 -1.00
CA ASP A 384 9.33 9.15 -2.28
C ASP A 384 7.84 8.79 -2.48
N GLY A 385 7.03 8.83 -1.42
CA GLY A 385 5.60 8.57 -1.47
C GLY A 385 4.91 8.51 -0.12
N CYS A 386 3.59 8.62 -0.14
CA CYS A 386 2.76 8.28 1.00
C CYS A 386 2.23 6.86 0.82
N PHE A 387 2.14 6.10 1.91
CA PHE A 387 1.70 4.71 1.91
C PHE A 387 0.56 4.52 2.90
N LEU A 388 -0.60 4.08 2.40
CA LEU A 388 -1.68 3.56 3.24
C LEU A 388 -1.34 2.13 3.64
N ILE A 389 -1.61 1.80 4.90
CA ILE A 389 -1.28 0.53 5.54
C ILE A 389 -2.56 -0.04 6.15
N ASP A 390 -3.05 -1.16 5.61
CA ASP A 390 -4.29 -1.78 6.05
C ASP A 390 -4.11 -2.68 7.30
N ARG A 391 -5.21 -3.26 7.78
CA ARG A 391 -5.21 -4.20 8.93
C ARG A 391 -4.49 -5.54 8.64
N ASN A 392 -4.23 -5.86 7.38
CA ASN A 392 -3.45 -7.03 6.95
C ASN A 392 -1.94 -6.73 6.88
N PHE A 393 -1.54 -5.49 7.19
CA PHE A 393 -0.19 -4.97 7.05
C PHE A 393 0.31 -4.99 5.59
N CYS A 394 -0.60 -4.83 4.64
CA CYS A 394 -0.34 -4.57 3.23
C CYS A 394 -0.21 -3.06 2.97
N PHE A 395 0.68 -2.69 2.05
CA PHE A 395 1.00 -1.29 1.74
C PHE A 395 0.49 -0.94 0.34
N ARG A 396 -0.18 0.21 0.20
CA ARG A 396 -0.52 0.81 -1.10
C ARG A 396 -0.05 2.26 -1.18
N ARG A 397 0.53 2.65 -2.31
CA ARG A 397 1.09 3.99 -2.51
C ARG A 397 -0.02 4.97 -2.91
N VAL A 398 -0.07 6.13 -2.28
CA VAL A 398 -0.96 7.24 -2.66
C VAL A 398 -0.14 8.49 -2.96
N GLN A 399 -0.55 9.26 -3.97
CA GLN A 399 0.13 10.49 -4.36
C GLN A 399 -0.50 11.68 -3.62
N MET A 400 0.19 12.13 -2.57
CA MET A 400 -0.26 13.20 -1.67
C MET A 400 0.91 14.02 -1.16
N ARG A 401 0.65 15.24 -0.69
CA ARG A 401 1.68 16.22 -0.32
C ARG A 401 1.63 16.58 1.17
N PHE A 402 2.75 16.40 1.87
CA PHE A 402 2.87 16.68 3.30
C PHE A 402 4.08 17.59 3.57
N PRO A 403 3.92 18.93 3.39
CA PRO A 403 4.96 19.89 3.75
C PRO A 403 5.20 19.88 5.26
N ILE A 404 6.45 20.12 5.67
CA ILE A 404 6.77 20.34 7.09
C ILE A 404 6.44 21.79 7.49
N ARG A 405 6.42 22.06 8.81
CA ARG A 405 5.93 23.32 9.41
C ARG A 405 6.54 24.60 8.84
N ASN A 406 7.84 24.56 8.49
CA ASN A 406 8.44 25.56 7.61
C ASN A 406 8.42 25.01 6.17
N VAL A 407 7.50 25.53 5.34
CA VAL A 407 7.17 24.98 4.01
C VAL A 407 8.36 24.99 3.04
N ASN A 408 9.38 25.81 3.29
CA ASN A 408 10.60 25.89 2.48
C ASN A 408 11.60 24.76 2.79
N ASP A 409 11.49 24.10 3.95
CA ASP A 409 12.43 23.07 4.40
C ASP A 409 12.06 21.67 3.85
N GLY A 410 10.96 21.56 3.08
CA GLY A 410 10.60 20.38 2.30
C GLY A 410 9.39 19.61 2.84
N PHE A 411 9.50 18.27 2.83
CA PHE A 411 8.39 17.35 3.11
C PHE A 411 8.72 16.38 4.25
N HIS A 412 7.68 15.87 4.90
CA HIS A 412 7.80 14.83 5.91
C HIS A 412 8.45 13.55 5.34
N ASN A 413 9.31 12.92 6.14
CA ASN A 413 9.99 11.68 5.73
C ASN A 413 10.18 10.73 6.92
N PHE A 414 9.59 9.53 6.83
CA PHE A 414 9.43 8.61 7.97
C PHE A 414 8.57 9.22 9.11
N THR A 415 7.46 9.84 8.73
CA THR A 415 6.38 10.25 9.64
C THR A 415 5.28 9.19 9.60
N LEU A 416 4.72 8.80 10.75
CA LEU A 416 3.73 7.72 10.84
C LEU A 416 2.54 8.17 11.69
N ILE A 417 1.33 8.07 11.13
CA ILE A 417 0.06 8.47 11.78
C ILE A 417 -1.01 7.37 11.64
N ASP A 418 -1.98 7.35 12.54
CA ASP A 418 -3.07 6.36 12.62
C ASP A 418 -4.42 7.05 12.35
N GLY A 419 -5.32 6.41 11.62
CA GLY A 419 -6.55 7.07 11.19
C GLY A 419 -7.62 6.18 10.55
N GLU A 420 -8.74 6.80 10.25
CA GLU A 420 -9.97 6.16 9.77
C GLU A 420 -10.37 6.81 8.44
N MET A 421 -10.43 6.04 7.35
CA MET A 421 -10.96 6.53 6.08
C MET A 421 -12.48 6.42 6.11
N VAL A 422 -13.17 7.54 5.94
CA VAL A 422 -14.64 7.61 5.82
C VAL A 422 -15.03 8.21 4.48
N VAL A 423 -16.23 7.86 4.01
CA VAL A 423 -16.88 8.53 2.88
C VAL A 423 -17.88 9.54 3.44
N ASP A 424 -17.61 10.83 3.24
CA ASP A 424 -18.55 11.90 3.59
C ASP A 424 -19.55 12.15 2.46
N ALA A 425 -20.84 12.16 2.78
CA ALA A 425 -21.89 12.73 1.93
C ALA A 425 -21.78 14.27 1.90
N ILE A 426 -21.79 14.84 0.70
CA ILE A 426 -21.70 16.28 0.46
C ILE A 426 -23.11 16.84 0.20
N PRO A 427 -23.54 17.93 0.87
CA PRO A 427 -24.75 18.66 0.50
C PRO A 427 -24.71 19.06 -0.98
N GLY A 428 -25.67 18.56 -1.77
CA GLY A 428 -25.68 18.70 -3.23
C GLY A 428 -25.46 17.38 -4.02
N GLY A 429 -25.29 16.24 -3.36
CA GLY A 429 -25.36 14.92 -4.00
C GLY A 429 -24.03 14.29 -4.42
N GLY A 430 -22.90 14.75 -3.86
CA GLY A 430 -21.58 14.12 -4.06
C GLY A 430 -21.13 13.28 -2.87
N LEU A 431 -20.16 12.40 -3.08
CA LEU A 431 -19.43 11.67 -2.03
C LEU A 431 -17.96 12.11 -2.04
N LYS A 432 -17.30 12.24 -0.87
CA LYS A 432 -15.86 12.50 -0.80
C LYS A 432 -15.18 11.75 0.34
N ARG A 433 -14.08 11.07 0.00
CA ARG A 433 -13.23 10.37 0.98
C ARG A 433 -12.51 11.36 1.90
N ARG A 434 -12.45 11.05 3.20
CA ARG A 434 -11.73 11.80 4.22
C ARG A 434 -10.99 10.85 5.16
N TYR A 435 -9.69 11.06 5.32
CA TYR A 435 -8.87 10.42 6.35
C TYR A 435 -8.95 11.23 7.64
N LEU A 436 -9.62 10.65 8.65
CA LEU A 436 -9.70 11.12 10.02
C LEU A 436 -8.49 10.61 10.80
N ALA A 437 -7.39 11.36 10.77
CA ALA A 437 -6.19 11.04 11.55
C ALA A 437 -6.48 11.26 13.05
N TYR A 438 -6.32 10.23 13.89
CA TYR A 438 -6.62 10.33 15.32
C TYR A 438 -5.39 10.24 16.23
N ASP A 439 -4.28 9.65 15.79
CA ASP A 439 -3.02 9.58 16.55
C ASP A 439 -1.78 9.71 15.65
N LEU A 440 -0.63 10.00 16.25
CA LEU A 440 0.66 10.24 15.60
C LEU A 440 1.77 9.53 16.39
N MET A 441 2.48 8.63 15.72
CA MET A 441 3.45 7.76 16.40
C MET A 441 4.91 8.11 16.07
N ALA A 442 5.17 8.76 14.94
CA ALA A 442 6.50 9.27 14.60
C ALA A 442 6.42 10.52 13.71
N ILE A 443 7.38 11.44 13.88
CA ILE A 443 7.62 12.57 12.95
C ILE A 443 9.08 12.53 12.54
N ASN A 444 9.32 12.58 11.22
CA ASN A 444 10.66 12.74 10.65
C ASN A 444 11.70 11.77 11.26
N PHE A 445 11.39 10.47 11.22
CA PHE A 445 12.16 9.36 11.81
C PHE A 445 12.24 9.31 13.35
N SER A 446 11.76 10.34 14.05
CA SER A 446 11.72 10.39 15.51
C SER A 446 10.41 9.80 16.06
N SER A 447 10.51 8.63 16.70
CA SER A 447 9.44 8.01 17.50
C SER A 447 8.85 9.00 18.51
N LYS A 448 7.52 8.94 18.67
CA LYS A 448 6.69 9.70 19.61
C LYS A 448 5.81 8.80 20.48
N VAL A 449 5.88 7.47 20.35
CA VAL A 449 4.99 6.53 21.05
C VAL A 449 5.02 6.67 22.58
N LYS A 450 6.15 7.12 23.13
CA LYS A 450 6.36 7.33 24.58
C LYS A 450 5.81 8.65 25.12
N LEU A 451 5.37 9.57 24.25
CA LEU A 451 4.71 10.81 24.66
C LEU A 451 3.24 10.53 25.04
N PRO A 452 2.65 11.32 25.97
CA PRO A 452 1.21 11.35 26.20
C PRO A 452 0.38 11.49 24.92
N PHE A 453 -0.78 10.84 24.86
CA PHE A 453 -1.72 10.97 23.73
C PHE A 453 -2.03 12.44 23.42
N SER A 454 -2.23 13.25 24.46
CA SER A 454 -2.47 14.69 24.35
C SER A 454 -1.40 15.45 23.56
N ASP A 455 -0.12 15.12 23.75
CA ASP A 455 0.98 15.70 22.98
C ASP A 455 1.04 15.15 21.56
N ARG A 456 0.81 13.85 21.35
CA ARG A 456 0.76 13.23 20.00
C ARG A 456 -0.37 13.82 19.16
N TRP A 457 -1.55 13.98 19.74
CA TRP A 457 -2.74 14.59 19.13
C TRP A 457 -2.54 16.08 18.82
N LYS A 458 -1.82 16.82 19.68
CA LYS A 458 -1.41 18.19 19.41
C LYS A 458 -0.37 18.27 18.29
N LEU A 459 0.63 17.39 18.27
CA LEU A 459 1.64 17.32 17.20
C LEU A 459 1.01 17.00 15.84
N LEU A 460 -0.03 16.15 15.81
CA LEU A 460 -0.80 15.86 14.60
C LEU A 460 -1.47 17.10 14.01
N GLU A 461 -2.04 17.96 14.87
CA GLU A 461 -2.58 19.27 14.48
C GLU A 461 -1.48 20.23 13.99
N ASP A 462 -0.43 20.41 14.79
CA ASP A 462 0.60 21.44 14.62
C ASP A 462 1.57 21.15 13.45
N GLU A 463 1.92 19.88 13.23
CA GLU A 463 2.95 19.46 12.25
C GLU A 463 2.35 18.87 10.97
N ILE A 464 1.15 18.26 11.00
CA ILE A 464 0.58 17.59 9.81
C ILE A 464 -0.57 18.40 9.19
N ILE A 465 -1.57 18.77 10.01
CA ILE A 465 -2.79 19.41 9.49
C ILE A 465 -2.56 20.89 9.15
N ARG A 466 -1.98 21.67 10.08
CA ARG A 466 -1.77 23.11 9.88
C ARG A 466 -0.83 23.44 8.73
N PRO A 467 0.30 22.74 8.50
CA PRO A 467 1.18 23.03 7.37
C PRO A 467 0.52 22.75 6.02
N ARG A 468 -0.27 21.67 5.89
CA ARG A 468 -1.09 21.41 4.70
C ARG A 468 -2.14 22.51 4.46
N ILE A 469 -2.87 22.94 5.50
CA ILE A 469 -3.84 24.04 5.38
C ILE A 469 -3.16 25.36 5.01
N TYR A 470 -1.97 25.63 5.56
CA TYR A 470 -1.21 26.85 5.27
C TYR A 470 -0.69 26.86 3.83
N GLU A 471 0.02 25.81 3.40
CA GLU A 471 0.53 25.73 2.02
C GLU A 471 -0.61 25.77 1.00
N ARG A 472 -1.71 25.04 1.23
CA ARG A 472 -2.92 25.11 0.39
C ARG A 472 -3.39 26.55 0.21
N LYS A 473 -3.49 27.32 1.29
CA LYS A 473 -3.88 28.75 1.22
C LYS A 473 -2.88 29.61 0.47
N GLN A 474 -1.57 29.34 0.56
CA GLN A 474 -0.57 30.08 -0.21
C GLN A 474 -0.71 29.83 -1.73
N PHE A 475 -1.11 28.63 -2.15
CA PHE A 475 -1.46 28.36 -3.55
C PHE A 475 -2.81 28.99 -3.95
N GLU A 476 -3.85 28.86 -3.12
CA GLU A 476 -5.18 29.45 -3.38
C GLU A 476 -5.16 30.99 -3.47
N THR A 477 -4.21 31.66 -2.81
CA THR A 477 -4.03 33.13 -2.84
C THR A 477 -2.96 33.60 -3.83
N GLY A 478 -2.31 32.69 -4.57
CA GLY A 478 -1.23 33.03 -5.51
C GLY A 478 0.07 33.55 -4.85
N LEU A 479 0.18 33.48 -3.52
CA LEU A 479 1.38 33.90 -2.78
C LEU A 479 2.55 32.93 -2.95
N LYS A 480 2.27 31.66 -3.28
CA LYS A 480 3.28 30.67 -3.67
C LYS A 480 3.27 30.48 -5.19
N GLY A 481 4.43 30.69 -5.81
CA GLY A 481 4.61 30.63 -7.25
C GLY A 481 4.44 29.22 -7.86
N ASN A 482 4.36 29.21 -9.19
CA ASN A 482 4.22 28.05 -10.07
C ASN A 482 5.36 27.00 -9.84
N PRO A 483 5.06 25.67 -9.84
CA PRO A 483 3.76 25.04 -10.07
C PRO A 483 2.78 25.18 -8.92
N SER A 484 1.51 25.43 -9.26
CA SER A 484 0.44 25.41 -8.28
C SER A 484 -0.04 23.98 -8.02
N TYR A 485 0.03 23.51 -6.77
CA TYR A 485 -0.36 22.16 -6.39
C TYR A 485 -1.84 22.09 -5.98
N ARG A 486 -2.61 21.22 -6.64
CA ARG A 486 -4.06 21.06 -6.47
C ARG A 486 -4.42 20.05 -5.40
N TYR A 487 -4.44 20.51 -4.15
CA TYR A 487 -4.92 19.78 -2.97
C TYR A 487 -6.37 19.25 -3.07
N ASP A 488 -7.17 19.73 -4.02
CA ASP A 488 -8.53 19.26 -4.28
C ASP A 488 -8.59 17.98 -5.14
N LEU A 489 -7.53 17.69 -5.91
CA LEU A 489 -7.37 16.48 -6.73
C LEU A 489 -6.79 15.28 -5.96
N GLU A 490 -6.30 15.47 -4.73
CA GLU A 490 -5.87 14.36 -3.87
C GLU A 490 -7.03 13.37 -3.60
N LEU A 491 -6.71 12.06 -3.63
CA LEU A 491 -7.65 10.94 -3.51
C LEU A 491 -8.60 11.02 -2.30
N PHE A 492 -8.19 11.71 -1.23
CA PHE A 492 -8.98 11.98 -0.03
C PHE A 492 -8.50 13.25 0.67
N SER A 493 -9.42 13.89 1.40
CA SER A 493 -9.08 15.00 2.29
C SER A 493 -8.50 14.51 3.62
N VAL A 494 -7.59 15.26 4.25
CA VAL A 494 -6.97 14.89 5.54
C VAL A 494 -7.44 15.85 6.63
N ARG A 495 -7.96 15.31 7.75
CA ARG A 495 -8.41 16.08 8.92
C ARG A 495 -8.01 15.34 10.20
N ARG A 496 -7.62 16.07 11.26
CA ARG A 496 -7.47 15.49 12.60
C ARG A 496 -8.85 15.21 13.21
N LYS A 497 -9.04 14.01 13.75
CA LYS A 497 -10.25 13.61 14.49
C LYS A 497 -10.28 14.36 15.83
N ASP A 498 -11.42 14.98 16.14
CA ASP A 498 -11.61 15.75 17.36
C ASP A 498 -11.98 14.83 18.54
N PHE A 499 -11.59 15.23 19.76
CA PHE A 499 -11.78 14.50 21.01
C PHE A 499 -12.26 15.48 22.07
N TRP A 500 -13.19 15.06 22.94
CA TRP A 500 -13.84 15.92 23.94
C TRP A 500 -13.85 15.29 25.33
N LEU A 501 -14.08 16.12 26.35
CA LEU A 501 -14.25 15.70 27.74
C LEU A 501 -15.43 14.73 27.89
N LEU A 502 -15.38 13.83 28.88
CA LEU A 502 -16.50 12.91 29.18
C LEU A 502 -17.81 13.65 29.47
N SER A 503 -17.74 14.85 30.06
CA SER A 503 -18.88 15.76 30.25
C SER A 503 -19.61 16.18 28.96
N THR A 504 -18.98 15.99 27.80
CA THR A 504 -19.51 16.33 26.47
C THR A 504 -20.18 15.13 25.78
N VAL A 505 -20.04 13.90 26.32
CA VAL A 505 -20.56 12.66 25.69
C VAL A 505 -22.05 12.73 25.37
N LYS A 506 -22.87 13.35 26.23
CA LYS A 506 -24.31 13.58 25.96
C LYS A 506 -24.56 14.37 24.67
N LYS A 507 -23.71 15.35 24.37
CA LYS A 507 -23.76 16.14 23.13
C LYS A 507 -23.16 15.37 21.95
N LEU A 508 -22.09 14.63 22.21
CA LEU A 508 -21.45 13.80 21.19
C LEU A 508 -22.45 12.79 20.59
N LEU A 509 -23.24 12.13 21.44
CA LEU A 509 -24.29 11.18 21.04
C LEU A 509 -25.56 11.85 20.51
N LYS A 510 -26.11 12.88 21.17
CA LYS A 510 -27.44 13.43 20.84
C LYS A 510 -27.44 14.70 19.97
N GLU A 511 -26.29 15.35 19.74
CA GLU A 511 -26.15 16.56 18.91
C GLU A 511 -25.17 16.35 17.73
N PHE A 512 -24.00 15.76 17.97
CA PHE A 512 -22.90 15.71 16.97
C PHE A 512 -22.99 14.50 16.03
N ILE A 513 -23.11 13.28 16.55
CA ILE A 513 -23.17 12.05 15.73
C ILE A 513 -24.35 12.10 14.72
N PRO A 514 -25.58 12.51 15.10
CA PRO A 514 -26.70 12.66 14.16
C PRO A 514 -26.50 13.78 13.11
N ALA A 515 -25.47 14.62 13.26
CA ALA A 515 -25.12 15.70 12.33
C ALA A 515 -23.84 15.41 11.52
N LEU A 516 -23.32 14.18 11.58
CA LEU A 516 -22.19 13.74 10.76
C LEU A 516 -22.57 13.52 9.29
N SER A 517 -21.62 13.75 8.41
CA SER A 517 -21.70 13.41 6.98
C SER A 517 -21.35 11.95 6.67
N HIS A 518 -21.09 11.12 7.68
CA HIS A 518 -20.73 9.70 7.56
C HIS A 518 -21.23 8.92 8.80
N GLU A 519 -21.36 7.61 8.67
CA GLU A 519 -21.92 6.74 9.72
C GLU A 519 -21.00 6.57 10.94
N SER A 520 -21.60 6.21 12.08
CA SER A 520 -20.94 6.12 13.37
C SER A 520 -21.67 5.12 14.28
N ASP A 521 -21.00 4.06 14.70
CA ASP A 521 -21.58 2.91 15.44
C ASP A 521 -21.34 2.96 16.96
N GLY A 522 -20.75 4.05 17.47
CA GLY A 522 -20.60 4.28 18.90
C GLY A 522 -19.51 5.29 19.25
N LEU A 523 -18.69 4.98 20.26
CA LEU A 523 -17.68 5.87 20.85
C LEU A 523 -16.33 5.17 21.04
N ILE A 524 -15.25 5.95 20.98
CA ILE A 524 -13.91 5.57 21.43
C ILE A 524 -13.53 6.44 22.63
N PHE A 525 -13.06 5.82 23.70
CA PHE A 525 -12.48 6.48 24.88
C PHE A 525 -10.97 6.26 24.89
N GLN A 526 -10.22 7.35 24.81
CA GLN A 526 -8.76 7.37 24.82
C GLN A 526 -8.26 8.02 26.11
N GLY A 527 -7.35 7.35 26.82
CA GLY A 527 -6.66 7.94 27.96
C GLY A 527 -5.79 9.11 27.51
N TRP A 528 -5.96 10.28 28.13
CA TRP A 528 -5.38 11.55 27.70
C TRP A 528 -3.86 11.60 27.87
N ASP A 529 -3.37 10.92 28.90
CA ASP A 529 -1.98 10.91 29.33
C ASP A 529 -1.27 9.59 28.95
N ASP A 530 -1.93 8.71 28.18
CA ASP A 530 -1.44 7.37 27.83
C ASP A 530 -0.38 7.39 26.71
N PRO A 531 0.69 6.59 26.79
CA PRO A 531 1.57 6.30 25.66
C PRO A 531 0.85 5.48 24.59
N TYR A 532 1.39 5.42 23.36
CA TYR A 532 0.85 4.57 22.30
C TYR A 532 1.23 3.12 22.57
N VAL A 533 0.23 2.25 22.74
CA VAL A 533 0.43 0.81 22.98
C VAL A 533 0.13 0.03 21.71
N ASN A 534 1.14 -0.67 21.19
CA ASN A 534 1.00 -1.55 20.03
C ASN A 534 0.03 -2.70 20.28
N ARG A 535 -0.72 -3.11 19.26
CA ARG A 535 -1.72 -4.20 19.34
C ARG A 535 -2.75 -3.91 20.45
N THR A 536 -3.30 -4.93 21.11
CA THR A 536 -4.35 -4.76 22.14
C THR A 536 -3.95 -3.78 23.24
N HIS A 537 -4.76 -2.75 23.45
CA HIS A 537 -4.51 -1.73 24.47
C HIS A 537 -5.71 -1.66 25.43
N GLU A 538 -5.53 -2.21 26.63
CA GLU A 538 -6.57 -2.28 27.68
C GLU A 538 -7.00 -0.89 28.22
N GLY A 539 -6.27 0.18 27.87
CA GLY A 539 -6.57 1.58 28.20
C GLY A 539 -7.17 2.40 27.05
N LEU A 540 -7.50 1.73 25.93
CA LEU A 540 -8.18 2.32 24.78
C LEU A 540 -9.49 1.54 24.57
N LEU A 541 -10.61 2.16 24.95
CA LEU A 541 -11.90 1.49 25.06
C LEU A 541 -12.78 1.88 23.87
N LYS A 542 -13.55 0.92 23.34
CA LYS A 542 -14.64 1.19 22.39
C LYS A 542 -15.98 0.82 23.01
N TRP A 543 -16.97 1.68 22.83
CA TRP A 543 -18.37 1.37 23.07
C TRP A 543 -19.11 1.36 21.73
N LYS A 544 -20.08 0.46 21.61
CA LYS A 544 -21.01 0.35 20.48
C LYS A 544 -22.43 0.44 21.02
N TYR A 545 -23.34 1.00 20.23
CA TYR A 545 -24.77 0.82 20.49
C TYR A 545 -25.11 -0.68 20.63
N PRO A 546 -25.93 -1.13 21.60
CA PRO A 546 -26.24 -2.54 21.83
C PRO A 546 -26.62 -3.30 20.55
N GLU A 547 -27.51 -2.73 19.75
CA GLU A 547 -28.01 -3.19 18.46
C GLU A 547 -26.95 -3.27 17.34
N MET A 548 -25.85 -2.52 17.47
CA MET A 548 -24.69 -2.52 16.56
C MET A 548 -23.62 -3.55 16.95
N ASN A 549 -23.89 -4.44 17.92
CA ASN A 549 -23.01 -5.56 18.26
C ASN A 549 -23.35 -6.78 17.41
N SER A 550 -22.56 -6.98 16.36
CA SER A 550 -22.74 -8.04 15.38
C SER A 550 -21.71 -9.18 15.51
N VAL A 551 -22.06 -10.35 14.97
CA VAL A 551 -21.17 -11.50 14.75
C VAL A 551 -21.32 -11.97 13.31
N ASP A 552 -20.21 -12.29 12.64
CA ASP A 552 -20.24 -12.93 11.32
C ASP A 552 -20.36 -14.46 11.48
N PHE A 553 -21.50 -15.03 11.08
CA PHE A 553 -21.72 -16.48 11.01
C PHE A 553 -21.67 -16.97 9.57
N LEU A 554 -21.26 -18.22 9.36
CA LEU A 554 -21.51 -18.93 8.11
C LEU A 554 -22.88 -19.61 8.24
N PHE A 555 -23.82 -19.27 7.35
CA PHE A 555 -25.18 -19.83 7.34
C PHE A 555 -25.29 -20.95 6.31
N GLU A 556 -25.87 -22.08 6.70
CA GLU A 556 -26.18 -23.21 5.81
C GLU A 556 -27.59 -23.73 6.09
N THR A 557 -28.31 -24.11 5.03
CA THR A 557 -29.62 -24.76 5.13
C THR A 557 -29.43 -26.27 5.11
N GLY A 558 -29.76 -26.95 6.21
CA GLY A 558 -29.74 -28.40 6.32
C GLY A 558 -30.97 -29.07 5.70
N SER A 559 -31.05 -30.39 5.84
CA SER A 559 -32.26 -31.15 5.53
C SER A 559 -33.48 -30.59 6.27
N GLU A 560 -34.66 -30.68 5.64
CA GLU A 560 -35.94 -30.21 6.19
C GLU A 560 -35.94 -28.70 6.54
N ASN A 561 -35.17 -27.90 5.79
CA ASN A 561 -34.99 -26.46 5.99
C ASN A 561 -34.47 -26.06 7.39
N ARG A 562 -33.85 -26.98 8.14
CA ARG A 562 -33.21 -26.65 9.42
C ARG A 562 -32.09 -25.65 9.18
N GLN A 563 -32.19 -24.47 9.81
CA GLN A 563 -31.11 -23.50 9.83
C GLN A 563 -29.92 -24.05 10.61
N LEU A 564 -28.71 -23.91 10.05
CA LEU A 564 -27.45 -24.25 10.69
C LEU A 564 -26.53 -23.03 10.60
N ILE A 565 -25.93 -22.61 11.71
CA ILE A 565 -24.93 -21.54 11.71
C ILE A 565 -23.61 -21.98 12.32
N PHE A 566 -22.51 -21.56 11.69
CA PHE A 566 -21.17 -21.98 12.04
C PHE A 566 -20.27 -20.80 12.37
N LEU A 567 -19.50 -20.97 13.44
CA LEU A 567 -18.31 -20.19 13.77
C LEU A 567 -17.06 -21.02 13.45
N TYR A 568 -15.88 -20.43 13.56
CA TYR A 568 -14.63 -21.17 13.58
C TYR A 568 -14.16 -21.42 15.02
N GLU A 569 -13.57 -22.59 15.27
CA GLU A 569 -12.77 -22.85 16.47
C GLU A 569 -11.50 -23.57 16.03
N ARG A 570 -10.34 -22.95 16.26
CA ARG A 570 -9.02 -23.46 15.81
C ARG A 570 -8.96 -23.79 14.30
N GLY A 571 -9.62 -22.97 13.48
CA GLY A 571 -9.62 -23.11 12.01
C GLY A 571 -10.56 -24.18 11.45
N LYS A 572 -11.43 -24.80 12.26
CA LYS A 572 -12.48 -25.72 11.81
C LYS A 572 -13.87 -25.11 12.00
N LYS A 573 -14.81 -25.42 11.11
CA LYS A 573 -16.24 -25.12 11.30
C LYS A 573 -16.73 -25.73 12.61
N LYS A 574 -17.48 -24.96 13.39
CA LYS A 574 -18.14 -25.36 14.64
C LYS A 574 -19.60 -24.92 14.57
N LEU A 575 -20.51 -25.90 14.57
CA LEU A 575 -21.96 -25.66 14.60
C LEU A 575 -22.36 -25.02 15.94
N MET A 576 -23.22 -24.02 15.88
CA MET A 576 -23.93 -23.46 17.02
C MET A 576 -25.33 -24.07 17.05
N ASP A 577 -25.52 -25.12 17.86
CA ASP A 577 -26.83 -25.78 17.95
C ASP A 577 -27.86 -24.92 18.72
N GLY A 578 -29.15 -25.20 18.51
CA GLY A 578 -30.27 -24.48 19.11
C GLY A 578 -30.41 -23.00 18.72
N THR A 579 -29.54 -22.47 17.85
CA THR A 579 -29.45 -21.04 17.56
C THR A 579 -30.15 -20.68 16.25
N ARG A 580 -31.17 -19.81 16.30
CA ARG A 580 -31.97 -19.38 15.15
C ARG A 580 -31.50 -18.03 14.57
N VAL A 581 -31.58 -17.89 13.24
CA VAL A 581 -31.44 -16.61 12.53
C VAL A 581 -32.77 -16.19 11.89
N VAL A 582 -33.16 -14.95 12.10
CA VAL A 582 -34.27 -14.28 11.42
C VAL A 582 -33.71 -13.39 10.31
N PHE A 583 -34.34 -13.42 9.15
CA PHE A 583 -34.05 -12.56 8.00
C PHE A 583 -35.20 -11.56 7.80
N ALA A 584 -35.02 -10.56 6.94
CA ALA A 584 -36.13 -9.70 6.51
C ALA A 584 -37.16 -10.50 5.68
N ASP A 585 -38.42 -10.04 5.68
CA ASP A 585 -39.57 -10.78 5.13
C ASP A 585 -39.50 -11.06 3.62
N ASP A 586 -38.62 -10.36 2.89
CA ASP A 586 -38.36 -10.49 1.46
C ASP A 586 -37.26 -11.51 1.09
N VAL A 587 -36.61 -12.13 2.09
CA VAL A 587 -35.39 -12.92 1.91
C VAL A 587 -35.61 -14.42 2.18
N ASP A 588 -35.60 -15.24 1.13
CA ASP A 588 -35.53 -16.70 1.26
C ASP A 588 -34.17 -17.15 1.84
N PRO A 589 -34.12 -17.79 3.03
CA PRO A 589 -32.87 -18.27 3.63
C PRO A 589 -32.15 -19.32 2.77
N SER A 590 -32.88 -20.09 1.96
CA SER A 590 -32.31 -21.14 1.09
C SER A 590 -31.32 -20.53 0.08
N SER A 591 -31.64 -19.34 -0.44
CA SER A 591 -30.78 -18.54 -1.31
C SER A 591 -29.48 -18.03 -0.64
N ILE A 592 -29.37 -18.10 0.69
CA ILE A 592 -28.24 -17.62 1.49
C ILE A 592 -27.32 -18.77 1.95
N SER A 593 -27.75 -20.02 1.83
CA SER A 593 -26.95 -21.21 2.20
C SER A 593 -25.53 -21.18 1.60
N GLY A 594 -24.52 -21.39 2.46
CA GLY A 594 -23.10 -21.32 2.12
C GLY A 594 -22.47 -19.92 2.18
N LYS A 595 -23.25 -18.86 2.45
CA LYS A 595 -22.75 -17.47 2.57
C LYS A 595 -22.53 -17.08 4.03
N ILE A 596 -21.69 -16.07 4.23
CA ILE A 596 -21.49 -15.45 5.54
C ILE A 596 -22.52 -14.35 5.73
N VAL A 597 -23.13 -14.30 6.90
CA VAL A 597 -24.13 -13.33 7.34
C VAL A 597 -23.62 -12.59 8.57
N GLU A 598 -23.77 -11.27 8.59
CA GLU A 598 -23.52 -10.45 9.76
C GLU A 598 -24.85 -10.29 10.51
N CYS A 599 -24.91 -10.79 11.74
CA CYS A 599 -26.13 -10.79 12.55
C CYS A 599 -25.94 -10.04 13.86
N SER A 600 -26.94 -9.28 14.31
CA SER A 600 -27.03 -8.72 15.67
C SER A 600 -27.98 -9.56 16.53
N TRP A 601 -27.89 -9.43 17.86
CA TRP A 601 -28.71 -10.20 18.79
C TRP A 601 -30.00 -9.46 19.17
N ASN A 602 -31.16 -10.03 18.82
CA ASN A 602 -32.45 -9.57 19.30
C ASN A 602 -32.80 -10.26 20.63
N LYS A 603 -32.70 -9.49 21.72
CA LYS A 603 -33.00 -9.94 23.10
C LYS A 603 -34.49 -10.11 23.40
N GLN A 604 -35.39 -9.62 22.53
CA GLN A 604 -36.85 -9.75 22.71
C GLN A 604 -37.35 -11.10 22.17
N GLU A 605 -36.81 -11.52 21.02
CA GLU A 605 -37.17 -12.76 20.31
C GLU A 605 -36.19 -13.93 20.57
N ASP A 606 -35.20 -13.73 21.45
CA ASP A 606 -34.11 -14.66 21.80
C ASP A 606 -33.37 -15.25 20.56
N CYS A 607 -33.17 -14.41 19.54
CA CYS A 607 -32.66 -14.85 18.24
C CYS A 607 -31.65 -13.88 17.62
N TRP A 608 -30.87 -14.36 16.65
CA TRP A 608 -30.03 -13.51 15.81
C TRP A 608 -30.85 -12.91 14.66
N PHE A 609 -30.71 -11.62 14.41
CA PHE A 609 -31.29 -10.94 13.24
C PHE A 609 -30.20 -10.68 12.21
N CYS A 610 -30.40 -11.12 10.96
CA CYS A 610 -29.46 -10.91 9.86
C CYS A 610 -29.50 -9.46 9.39
N MET A 611 -28.41 -8.72 9.64
CA MET A 611 -28.24 -7.33 9.18
C MET A 611 -27.86 -7.27 7.71
N ARG A 612 -26.94 -8.13 7.24
CA ARG A 612 -26.50 -8.21 5.84
C ARG A 612 -25.74 -9.49 5.51
N ILE A 613 -25.58 -9.76 4.22
CA ILE A 613 -24.67 -10.78 3.67
C ILE A 613 -23.26 -10.18 3.54
N ARG A 614 -22.22 -10.95 3.89
CA ARG A 614 -20.80 -10.55 3.87
C ARG A 614 -20.05 -11.22 2.71
N ALA A 615 -20.26 -10.73 1.49
CA ALA A 615 -19.54 -11.18 0.30
C ALA A 615 -18.03 -10.87 0.32
N ASP A 616 -17.60 -9.94 1.20
CA ASP A 616 -16.21 -9.58 1.46
C ASP A 616 -15.44 -10.63 2.28
N LYS A 617 -16.13 -11.59 2.92
CA LYS A 617 -15.52 -12.58 3.81
C LYS A 617 -15.54 -13.98 3.24
N SER A 618 -14.44 -14.69 3.44
CA SER A 618 -14.27 -16.12 3.14
C SER A 618 -14.36 -17.01 4.38
N THR A 619 -14.35 -16.44 5.59
CA THR A 619 -14.40 -17.18 6.86
C THR A 619 -15.26 -16.46 7.91
N PRO A 620 -16.13 -17.17 8.66
CA PRO A 620 -16.90 -16.59 9.76
C PRO A 620 -16.00 -16.23 10.95
N ASN A 621 -16.58 -15.63 11.98
CA ASN A 621 -15.85 -15.29 13.21
C ASN A 621 -15.34 -16.54 13.94
N ASP A 622 -14.18 -16.40 14.58
CA ASP A 622 -13.73 -17.38 15.58
C ASP A 622 -14.58 -17.25 16.86
N ILE A 623 -14.80 -18.38 17.53
CA ILE A 623 -15.56 -18.53 18.77
C ILE A 623 -15.11 -17.58 19.89
N ASN A 624 -13.85 -17.12 19.90
CA ASN A 624 -13.33 -16.16 20.86
C ASN A 624 -13.76 -14.71 20.54
N THR A 625 -14.06 -14.40 19.28
CA THR A 625 -14.76 -13.16 18.90
C THR A 625 -16.21 -13.23 19.36
N TYR A 626 -16.92 -14.32 19.07
CA TYR A 626 -18.29 -14.56 19.56
C TYR A 626 -18.39 -14.42 21.08
N ARG A 627 -17.52 -15.07 21.86
CA ARG A 627 -17.47 -14.96 23.33
C ARG A 627 -17.29 -13.50 23.81
N LYS A 628 -16.53 -12.67 23.08
CA LYS A 628 -16.32 -11.25 23.41
C LYS A 628 -17.55 -10.40 23.06
N VAL A 629 -18.17 -10.63 21.90
CA VAL A 629 -19.40 -9.93 21.49
C VAL A 629 -20.56 -10.30 22.43
N MET A 630 -20.73 -11.58 22.77
CA MET A 630 -21.72 -12.03 23.74
C MET A 630 -21.51 -11.42 25.13
N ARG A 631 -20.27 -11.25 25.62
CA ARG A 631 -20.04 -10.50 26.87
C ARG A 631 -20.55 -9.06 26.73
N SER A 632 -20.23 -8.38 25.63
CA SER A 632 -20.69 -7.00 25.35
C SER A 632 -22.23 -6.87 25.32
N ILE A 633 -22.92 -7.90 24.82
CA ILE A 633 -24.38 -7.99 24.78
C ILE A 633 -24.96 -8.27 26.19
N THR A 634 -24.33 -9.16 26.96
CA THR A 634 -24.75 -9.49 28.35
C THR A 634 -24.59 -8.31 29.30
N ASP A 635 -23.45 -7.61 29.24
CA ASP A 635 -23.17 -6.40 30.03
C ASP A 635 -24.15 -5.24 29.75
N ASN A 636 -24.75 -5.26 28.55
CA ASN A 636 -25.81 -4.38 28.06
C ASN A 636 -25.64 -2.91 28.49
N ILE A 637 -24.47 -2.33 28.17
CA ILE A 637 -24.20 -0.91 28.41
C ILE A 637 -24.97 -0.10 27.37
N THR A 638 -26.22 0.22 27.67
CA THR A 638 -27.07 1.10 26.85
C THR A 638 -26.56 2.53 26.86
N GLU A 639 -27.06 3.36 25.93
CA GLU A 639 -26.77 4.80 25.94
C GLU A 639 -27.13 5.44 27.29
N ASP A 640 -28.31 5.17 27.85
CA ASP A 640 -28.71 5.79 29.12
C ASP A 640 -27.87 5.34 30.31
N LYS A 641 -27.46 4.06 30.36
CA LYS A 641 -26.51 3.56 31.38
C LYS A 641 -25.17 4.28 31.24
N LEU A 642 -24.65 4.39 30.01
CA LEU A 642 -23.40 5.11 29.74
C LEU A 642 -23.49 6.61 30.10
N LEU A 643 -24.62 7.26 29.81
CA LEU A 643 -24.84 8.68 30.13
C LEU A 643 -24.96 8.94 31.63
N GLY A 644 -25.56 8.02 32.40
CA GLY A 644 -25.56 8.06 33.86
C GLY A 644 -24.13 7.99 34.41
N GLU A 645 -23.37 6.98 34.00
CA GLU A 645 -21.96 6.78 34.37
C GLU A 645 -21.11 8.02 34.01
N MET A 646 -21.23 8.56 32.79
CA MET A 646 -20.50 9.76 32.37
C MET A 646 -20.86 10.99 33.21
N SER A 647 -22.12 11.11 33.65
CA SER A 647 -22.57 12.20 34.51
C SER A 647 -21.85 12.14 35.86
N GLU A 648 -21.86 10.97 36.53
CA GLU A 648 -21.13 10.73 37.78
C GLU A 648 -19.62 10.99 37.63
N ILE A 649 -18.98 10.36 36.63
CA ILE A 649 -17.54 10.46 36.37
C ILE A 649 -17.14 11.92 36.17
N SER A 650 -17.93 12.70 35.42
CA SER A 650 -17.67 14.11 35.17
C SER A 650 -17.81 15.03 36.40
N SER A 651 -18.36 14.51 37.51
CA SER A 651 -18.43 15.23 38.80
C SER A 651 -17.20 15.00 39.69
N LEU A 652 -16.38 13.98 39.42
CA LEU A 652 -15.18 13.69 40.20
C LEU A 652 -14.16 14.84 40.09
N PRO A 653 -13.41 15.19 41.16
CA PRO A 653 -12.50 16.34 41.18
C PRO A 653 -11.52 16.40 40.00
N MET A 654 -10.96 15.24 39.61
CA MET A 654 -10.07 15.08 38.45
C MET A 654 -10.65 15.63 37.13
N TYR A 655 -11.97 15.49 36.93
CA TYR A 655 -12.68 16.02 35.77
C TYR A 655 -13.23 17.43 36.01
N ALA A 656 -13.64 17.74 37.25
CA ALA A 656 -14.23 19.03 37.61
C ALA A 656 -13.28 20.22 37.36
N ASP A 657 -12.00 20.11 37.75
CA ASP A 657 -11.01 21.18 37.55
C ASP A 657 -10.73 21.45 36.07
N ARG A 658 -10.55 20.38 35.29
CA ARG A 658 -10.34 20.45 33.83
C ARG A 658 -11.58 21.00 33.11
N LYS A 659 -12.79 20.63 33.55
CA LYS A 659 -14.07 21.20 33.06
C LYS A 659 -14.14 22.70 33.35
N ALA A 660 -13.89 23.13 34.58
CA ALA A 660 -13.86 24.55 34.94
C ALA A 660 -12.78 25.34 34.19
N HIS A 661 -11.65 24.72 33.81
CA HIS A 661 -10.65 25.33 32.92
C HIS A 661 -11.15 25.41 31.47
N ALA A 662 -11.79 24.37 30.94
CA ALA A 662 -12.35 24.36 29.59
C ALA A 662 -13.45 25.40 29.42
N ASP A 663 -14.37 25.51 30.38
CA ASP A 663 -15.45 26.50 30.39
C ASP A 663 -14.91 27.94 30.43
N ARG A 664 -13.90 28.20 31.28
CA ARG A 664 -13.18 29.51 31.32
C ARG A 664 -12.54 29.85 29.97
N LYS A 665 -11.88 28.88 29.32
CA LYS A 665 -11.28 29.07 27.99
C LYS A 665 -12.35 29.36 26.92
N ALA A 666 -13.42 28.56 26.86
CA ALA A 666 -14.50 28.74 25.90
C ALA A 666 -15.24 30.09 26.09
N HIS A 667 -15.36 30.57 27.33
CA HIS A 667 -15.86 31.91 27.62
C HIS A 667 -14.94 33.01 27.08
N ALA A 668 -13.63 32.91 27.32
CA ALA A 668 -12.65 33.86 26.79
C ALA A 668 -12.62 33.89 25.25
N GLU A 669 -12.69 32.74 24.59
CA GLU A 669 -12.75 32.63 23.12
C GLU A 669 -14.05 33.24 22.55
N LYS A 670 -15.20 33.04 23.21
CA LYS A 670 -16.47 33.70 22.84
C LYS A 670 -16.39 35.22 22.99
N MET A 671 -15.83 35.73 24.09
CA MET A 671 -15.64 37.18 24.29
C MET A 671 -14.71 37.77 23.22
N ALA A 672 -13.58 37.13 22.94
CA ALA A 672 -12.66 37.56 21.88
C ALA A 672 -13.31 37.57 20.49
N HIS A 673 -14.16 36.58 20.18
CA HIS A 673 -14.92 36.54 18.93
C HIS A 673 -16.01 37.62 18.85
N GLN A 674 -16.67 37.96 19.96
CA GLN A 674 -17.64 39.06 20.01
C GLN A 674 -16.97 40.43 19.85
N HIS A 675 -15.80 40.65 20.45
CA HIS A 675 -15.01 41.87 20.23
C HIS A 675 -14.59 42.02 18.75
N ARG A 676 -14.13 40.94 18.11
CA ARG A 676 -13.81 40.90 16.66
C ARG A 676 -15.02 40.99 15.71
N ARG A 677 -16.23 41.24 16.22
CA ARG A 677 -17.44 41.51 15.43
C ARG A 677 -18.11 42.84 15.83
N ARG A 678 -17.41 43.66 16.63
CA ARG A 678 -17.86 44.97 17.13
C ARG A 678 -16.86 46.11 16.86
N GLY A 679 -15.71 45.77 16.30
CA GLY A 679 -14.77 46.65 15.60
C GLY A 679 -14.27 45.91 14.36
#